data_AF-A0A101JT12-F1
#
_entry.id   AF-A0A101JT12-F1
#
_cell.length_a   1.000
_cell.length_b   1.000
_cell.length_c   1.000
_cell.angle_alpha   90.00
_cell.angle_beta   90.00
_cell.angle_gamma   90.00
#
_symmetry.space_group_name_H-M   'P 1'
#
loop_
_entity.id
_entity.type
_entity.pdbx_description
1 polymer ?
#
loop_
_entity_poly.entity_id
_entity_poly.type
_entity_poly.pdbx_seq_one_letter_code
_entity_poly.pdbx_strand_id
1 'polypeptide(L)'
;MHGVTATASGPAELLHRLRARSGAAAQSPITHIEHVTARAGRVSAWPSWADAGVRDAFVRQGITAPWDHQADAATLAWQGTHVVLATGTASGKSLAYQLPALTTLAGDPKATVLYLSPTKALAADQLRGLTRLGLDGVRPATLDGDTPREEREWVRQHARFVLTNPDMLHHSLLPGHARWAVFFRRLSYVVIDECHAYRGVFGSHVAHVLRRLRRTAARYGSSPTFILASATSGDPAGSASRLTGVPVSAVTDDASPRGPVTFALWEPPLLPPSSPSDLDAPVGEEPLIRRSALRETADLLTDAVVAGTRTLAFIRSRRGAEVVATIARRSLDEAVPGLGDRVAAYRGGYLREDRRRIERALLSGELLGLASTNALELGVDLAGLDAVLICGWPGTRASLWQQAGRAGRAGGEALAVLIARDDPLDTYLVHHPEALFGRPVEATVLDPANPYVLGPQLCCAASEAPLTENDLALFGGAPALEAIRTLVEQGVLRHRPSGWYWTHRGRPDVDLRGTGGAPVSVVEAATGRLLGTVDQGSSHAMLHEGAVHLHQGVTYLVDELDLDDAIALVHQEEPDWTTQARDVTELSVVSVRSSVDAGPVGLFLGEVDVTNQVVSYQRRRLGSGEVIDTKPLDLPVRELRTVAVWFTVSPQALAAAGVEWADVPGALHAAEHAGIGLLPLIATCDRWDIGGLSTANHPDTEAPTVFVYDGHPGGAGFAERAYATAAEWLQATRSAIASCGCETGCPSCVQSPKCGNGNNPLDKPGAVQVLNTVLAALPPTTEP
;
A
#
# COMPACT_ATOMS: atom_id res chain seq x y z
N MET A 1 -45.71 -21.20 -6.66
CA MET A 1 -45.42 -20.53 -7.96
C MET A 1 -46.22 -19.23 -8.06
N HIS A 2 -45.75 -18.18 -7.41
CA HIS A 2 -46.04 -16.79 -7.78
C HIS A 2 -44.69 -16.09 -7.72
N GLY A 3 -44.15 -15.79 -8.91
CA GLY A 3 -42.84 -15.19 -9.06
C GLY A 3 -42.88 -13.76 -8.58
N VAL A 4 -42.23 -13.50 -7.45
CA VAL A 4 -41.72 -12.17 -7.15
C VAL A 4 -40.49 -12.00 -8.04
N THR A 5 -40.68 -11.45 -9.24
CA THR A 5 -39.60 -10.84 -9.99
C THR A 5 -39.16 -9.62 -9.18
N ALA A 6 -38.17 -9.81 -8.30
CA ALA A 6 -37.47 -8.70 -7.66
C ALA A 6 -36.81 -7.88 -8.77
N THR A 7 -37.42 -6.76 -9.13
CA THR A 7 -36.77 -5.71 -9.91
C THR A 7 -35.50 -5.34 -9.15
N ALA A 8 -34.32 -5.52 -9.77
CA ALA A 8 -33.04 -5.13 -9.17
C ALA A 8 -33.16 -3.70 -8.67
N SER A 9 -33.14 -3.53 -7.35
CA SER A 9 -33.17 -2.20 -6.73
C SER A 9 -31.88 -1.48 -7.10
N GLY A 10 -32.01 -0.31 -7.72
CA GLY A 10 -30.85 0.52 -8.06
C GLY A 10 -30.06 0.94 -6.81
N PRO A 11 -28.81 1.40 -6.98
CA PRO A 11 -27.94 1.90 -5.91
C PRO A 11 -28.61 2.84 -4.89
N ALA A 12 -29.45 3.76 -5.36
CA ALA A 12 -30.19 4.69 -4.50
C ALA A 12 -31.18 3.99 -3.56
N GLU A 13 -31.85 2.92 -4.04
CA GLU A 13 -32.79 2.12 -3.25
C GLU A 13 -32.03 1.21 -2.27
N LEU A 14 -30.88 0.65 -2.68
CA LEU A 14 -30.01 -0.07 -1.74
C LEU A 14 -29.55 0.88 -0.62
N LEU A 15 -29.05 2.07 -0.95
CA LEU A 15 -28.65 3.07 0.05
C LEU A 15 -29.82 3.46 0.97
N HIS A 16 -31.02 3.63 0.43
CA HIS A 16 -32.22 3.91 1.23
C HIS A 16 -32.54 2.77 2.21
N ARG A 17 -32.45 1.51 1.77
CA ARG A 17 -32.63 0.34 2.65
C ARG A 17 -31.57 0.27 3.74
N LEU A 18 -30.31 0.53 3.39
CA LEU A 18 -29.20 0.58 4.34
C LEU A 18 -29.43 1.67 5.41
N ARG A 19 -29.99 2.83 5.02
CA ARG A 19 -30.38 3.90 5.97
C ARG A 19 -31.50 3.46 6.91
N ALA A 20 -32.52 2.80 6.37
CA ALA A 20 -33.71 2.38 7.14
C ALA A 20 -33.40 1.35 8.25
N ARG A 21 -32.28 0.62 8.14
CA ARG A 21 -31.77 -0.31 9.17
C ARG A 21 -31.49 0.36 10.52
N SER A 22 -31.27 1.67 10.54
CA SER A 22 -30.75 2.39 11.72
C SER A 22 -31.79 2.71 12.79
N GLY A 23 -33.09 2.54 12.51
CA GLY A 23 -34.17 2.88 13.45
C GLY A 23 -34.27 4.37 13.77
N ALA A 24 -35.46 4.86 14.12
CA ALA A 24 -35.72 6.28 14.36
C ALA A 24 -35.12 6.86 15.67
N ALA A 25 -34.15 6.18 16.30
CA ALA A 25 -33.61 6.56 17.61
C ALA A 25 -32.07 6.48 17.76
N ALA A 26 -31.33 6.00 16.75
CA ALA A 26 -29.87 5.99 16.75
C ALA A 26 -29.34 6.80 15.56
N GLN A 27 -28.27 7.58 15.78
CA GLN A 27 -27.63 8.39 14.73
C GLN A 27 -27.32 7.51 13.50
N SER A 28 -27.68 8.00 12.31
CA SER A 28 -27.40 7.31 11.05
C SER A 28 -25.91 6.98 10.96
N PRO A 29 -25.52 5.73 10.64
CA PRO A 29 -24.12 5.35 10.47
C PRO A 29 -23.49 5.99 9.22
N ILE A 30 -24.30 6.55 8.31
CA ILE A 30 -23.81 7.34 7.19
C ILE A 30 -23.45 8.75 7.68
N THR A 31 -22.19 9.13 7.54
CA THR A 31 -21.66 10.45 7.91
C THR A 31 -21.67 11.43 6.73
N HIS A 32 -21.50 10.94 5.50
CA HIS A 32 -21.52 11.76 4.27
C HIS A 32 -22.00 10.96 3.06
N ILE A 33 -22.62 11.64 2.09
CA ILE A 33 -22.96 11.09 0.78
C ILE A 33 -22.45 12.05 -0.29
N GLU A 34 -21.56 11.56 -1.15
CA GLU A 34 -21.03 12.28 -2.29
C GLU A 34 -21.67 11.77 -3.58
N HIS A 35 -22.17 12.67 -4.41
CA HIS A 35 -22.70 12.34 -5.75
C HIS A 35 -21.68 12.72 -6.81
N VAL A 36 -21.00 11.70 -7.32
CA VAL A 36 -19.97 11.84 -8.33
C VAL A 36 -20.63 11.80 -9.71
N THR A 37 -20.62 12.93 -10.41
CA THR A 37 -21.36 13.11 -11.68
C THR A 37 -20.80 12.27 -12.83
N ALA A 38 -21.69 11.92 -13.75
CA ALA A 38 -21.32 11.24 -14.99
C ALA A 38 -20.47 12.17 -15.87
N ARG A 39 -19.52 11.58 -16.60
CA ARG A 39 -18.66 12.27 -17.58
C ARG A 39 -18.86 11.63 -18.95
N ALA A 40 -19.14 12.46 -19.96
CA ALA A 40 -19.16 12.03 -21.36
C ALA A 40 -17.73 11.82 -21.86
N GLY A 41 -17.51 10.78 -22.68
CA GLY A 41 -16.20 10.52 -23.27
C GLY A 41 -15.89 11.49 -24.41
N ARG A 42 -14.63 11.90 -24.54
CA ARG A 42 -14.12 12.70 -25.68
C ARG A 42 -13.13 11.87 -26.49
N VAL A 43 -13.41 11.75 -27.79
CA VAL A 43 -12.64 10.92 -28.72
C VAL A 43 -11.89 11.78 -29.72
N SER A 44 -10.73 11.28 -30.15
CA SER A 44 -9.95 11.85 -31.24
C SER A 44 -9.96 10.91 -32.46
N ALA A 45 -9.52 11.42 -33.61
CA ALA A 45 -9.18 10.55 -34.73
C ALA A 45 -8.01 9.63 -34.35
N TRP A 46 -7.91 8.47 -35.02
CA TRP A 46 -6.72 7.63 -34.94
C TRP A 46 -5.48 8.41 -35.41
N PRO A 47 -4.36 8.36 -34.68
CA PRO A 47 -3.13 9.01 -35.12
C PRO A 47 -2.67 8.51 -36.50
N SER A 48 -2.21 9.42 -37.37
CA SER A 48 -1.83 9.08 -38.75
C SER A 48 -0.64 8.13 -38.87
N TRP A 49 0.18 8.03 -37.81
CA TRP A 49 1.33 7.13 -37.73
C TRP A 49 0.95 5.69 -37.33
N ALA A 50 -0.28 5.46 -36.85
CA ALA A 50 -0.71 4.13 -36.41
C ALA A 50 -0.76 3.16 -37.60
N ASP A 51 -0.19 1.96 -37.42
CA ASP A 51 -0.26 0.91 -38.43
C ASP A 51 -1.72 0.51 -38.69
N ALA A 52 -2.07 0.33 -39.97
CA ALA A 52 -3.43 0.02 -40.37
C ALA A 52 -3.91 -1.33 -39.81
N GLY A 53 -3.05 -2.35 -39.79
CA GLY A 53 -3.38 -3.67 -39.25
C GLY A 53 -3.61 -3.63 -37.73
N VAL A 54 -2.80 -2.84 -37.01
CA VAL A 54 -2.96 -2.60 -35.57
C VAL A 54 -4.26 -1.85 -35.28
N ARG A 55 -4.54 -0.75 -36.01
CA ARG A 55 -5.80 -0.01 -35.90
C ARG A 55 -7.00 -0.92 -36.14
N ASP A 56 -7.00 -1.67 -37.24
CA ASP A 56 -8.10 -2.53 -37.61
C ASP A 56 -8.31 -3.66 -36.59
N ALA A 57 -7.24 -4.14 -35.94
CA ALA A 57 -7.33 -5.08 -34.83
C ALA A 57 -8.05 -4.50 -33.60
N PHE A 58 -7.75 -3.25 -33.22
CA PHE A 58 -8.47 -2.58 -32.14
C PHE A 58 -9.94 -2.32 -32.49
N VAL A 59 -10.23 -1.93 -33.73
CA VAL A 59 -11.60 -1.72 -34.22
C VAL A 59 -12.41 -3.03 -34.14
N ARG A 60 -11.82 -4.18 -34.51
CA ARG A 60 -12.47 -5.50 -34.35
C ARG A 60 -12.77 -5.86 -32.89
N GLN A 61 -12.02 -5.31 -31.94
CA GLN A 61 -12.27 -5.47 -30.50
C GLN A 61 -13.25 -4.42 -29.94
N GLY A 62 -13.88 -3.61 -30.79
CA GLY A 62 -14.91 -2.64 -30.41
C GLY A 62 -14.40 -1.24 -30.11
N ILE A 63 -13.11 -0.96 -30.29
CA ILE A 63 -12.54 0.38 -30.11
C ILE A 63 -12.62 1.12 -31.45
N THR A 64 -13.68 1.91 -31.65
CA THR A 64 -13.90 2.63 -32.92
C THR A 64 -13.02 3.87 -33.05
N ALA A 65 -12.74 4.54 -31.93
CA ALA A 65 -11.84 5.69 -31.83
C ALA A 65 -11.13 5.69 -30.46
N PRO A 66 -9.88 6.19 -30.38
CA PRO A 66 -9.22 6.41 -29.10
C PRO A 66 -9.83 7.60 -28.36
N TRP A 67 -9.78 7.57 -27.03
CA TRP A 67 -10.00 8.76 -26.20
C TRP A 67 -8.84 9.74 -26.37
N ASP A 68 -9.08 11.05 -26.22
CA ASP A 68 -8.09 12.10 -26.43
C ASP A 68 -6.77 11.80 -25.68
N HIS A 69 -6.87 11.48 -24.39
CA HIS A 69 -5.70 11.18 -23.55
C HIS A 69 -4.92 9.94 -23.98
N GLN A 70 -5.58 8.97 -24.62
CA GLN A 70 -4.90 7.80 -25.16
C GLN A 70 -4.08 8.17 -26.39
N ALA A 71 -4.65 8.97 -27.29
CA ALA A 71 -3.98 9.42 -28.51
C ALA A 71 -2.81 10.37 -28.20
N ASP A 72 -2.98 11.26 -27.21
CA ASP A 72 -1.94 12.19 -26.76
C ASP A 72 -0.74 11.43 -26.18
N ALA A 73 -0.99 10.54 -25.21
CA ALA A 73 0.08 9.75 -24.60
C ALA A 73 0.76 8.81 -25.61
N ALA A 74 -0.02 8.16 -26.48
CA ALA A 74 0.51 7.32 -27.55
C ALA A 74 1.41 8.11 -28.52
N THR A 75 1.01 9.33 -28.87
CA THR A 75 1.76 10.20 -29.79
C THR A 75 3.07 10.69 -29.17
N LEU A 76 3.06 11.10 -27.89
CA LEU A 76 4.29 11.45 -27.16
C LEU A 76 5.27 10.27 -27.16
N ALA A 77 4.78 9.07 -26.82
CA ALA A 77 5.59 7.86 -26.82
C ALA A 77 6.15 7.50 -28.21
N TRP A 78 5.32 7.63 -29.26
CA TRP A 78 5.73 7.41 -30.65
C TRP A 78 6.86 8.36 -31.09
N GLN A 79 6.81 9.62 -30.64
CA GLN A 79 7.83 10.63 -30.91
C GLN A 79 9.13 10.43 -30.10
N GLY A 80 9.18 9.45 -29.20
CA GLY A 80 10.34 9.17 -28.34
C GLY A 80 10.32 9.90 -27.00
N THR A 81 9.24 10.61 -26.68
CA THR A 81 9.08 11.30 -25.39
C THR A 81 8.64 10.30 -24.33
N HIS A 82 9.35 10.24 -23.21
CA HIS A 82 8.92 9.47 -22.04
C HIS A 82 7.64 10.07 -21.46
N VAL A 83 6.64 9.24 -21.22
CA VAL A 83 5.30 9.72 -20.85
C VAL A 83 4.71 8.90 -19.71
N VAL A 84 4.00 9.58 -18.80
CA VAL A 84 3.14 8.95 -17.79
C VAL A 84 1.69 9.33 -18.05
N LEU A 85 0.84 8.32 -18.23
CA LEU A 85 -0.61 8.47 -18.31
C LEU A 85 -1.22 8.24 -16.93
N ALA A 86 -1.61 9.32 -16.26
CA ALA A 86 -2.19 9.31 -14.92
C ALA A 86 -3.68 9.65 -14.97
N THR A 87 -4.48 8.71 -15.45
CA THR A 87 -5.94 8.84 -15.62
C THR A 87 -6.70 7.81 -14.79
N GLY A 88 -8.02 7.98 -14.66
CA GLY A 88 -8.88 7.14 -13.83
C GLY A 88 -8.77 5.65 -14.14
N THR A 89 -9.25 4.81 -13.22
CA THR A 89 -9.42 3.39 -13.51
C THR A 89 -10.38 3.17 -14.65
N ALA A 90 -10.15 2.10 -15.42
CA ALA A 90 -10.93 1.78 -16.61
C ALA A 90 -10.98 2.87 -17.71
N SER A 91 -10.07 3.86 -17.69
CA SER A 91 -9.94 4.87 -18.76
C SER A 91 -9.32 4.35 -20.06
N GLY A 92 -9.12 3.03 -20.17
CA GLY A 92 -8.50 2.38 -21.32
C GLY A 92 -7.00 2.67 -21.48
N LYS A 93 -6.26 2.87 -20.39
CA LYS A 93 -4.80 3.16 -20.41
C LYS A 93 -3.99 2.20 -21.30
N SER A 94 -4.42 0.94 -21.42
CA SER A 94 -3.76 -0.06 -22.24
C SER A 94 -3.55 0.36 -23.69
N LEU A 95 -4.53 1.02 -24.31
CA LEU A 95 -4.40 1.46 -25.70
C LEU A 95 -3.25 2.46 -25.88
N ALA A 96 -3.04 3.35 -24.91
CA ALA A 96 -2.03 4.40 -24.98
C ALA A 96 -0.60 3.85 -25.09
N TYR A 97 -0.29 2.77 -24.38
CA TYR A 97 1.02 2.13 -24.45
C TYR A 97 1.09 0.99 -25.47
N GLN A 98 -0.03 0.32 -25.78
CA GLN A 98 -0.06 -0.76 -26.77
C GLN A 98 0.01 -0.21 -28.20
N LEU A 99 -0.67 0.90 -28.51
CA LEU A 99 -0.72 1.45 -29.87
C LEU A 99 0.67 1.78 -30.46
N PRO A 100 1.53 2.59 -29.79
CA PRO A 100 2.87 2.87 -30.31
C PRO A 100 3.75 1.60 -30.32
N ALA A 101 3.68 0.79 -29.26
CA ALA A 101 4.46 -0.44 -29.16
C ALA A 101 4.14 -1.43 -30.29
N LEU A 102 2.86 -1.74 -30.52
CA LEU A 102 2.42 -2.67 -31.55
C LEU A 102 2.68 -2.13 -32.96
N THR A 103 2.50 -0.82 -33.18
CA THR A 103 2.82 -0.18 -34.45
C THR A 103 4.31 -0.33 -34.79
N THR A 104 5.21 -0.11 -33.82
CA THR A 104 6.65 -0.36 -34.01
C THR A 104 6.96 -1.83 -34.25
N LEU A 105 6.29 -2.75 -33.55
CA LEU A 105 6.49 -4.19 -33.77
C LEU A 105 6.02 -4.67 -35.16
N ALA A 106 4.97 -4.04 -35.71
CA ALA A 106 4.49 -4.29 -37.06
C ALA A 106 5.46 -3.75 -38.12
N GLY A 107 6.01 -2.54 -37.90
CA GLY A 107 6.94 -1.89 -38.83
C GLY A 107 8.38 -2.41 -38.81
N ASP A 108 8.90 -2.86 -37.66
CA ASP A 108 10.24 -3.44 -37.53
C ASP A 108 10.16 -4.85 -36.93
N PRO A 109 10.40 -5.94 -37.70
CA PRO A 109 10.31 -7.32 -37.20
C PRO A 109 11.36 -7.68 -36.14
N LYS A 110 12.35 -6.82 -35.90
CA LYS A 110 13.39 -7.02 -34.89
C LYS A 110 13.09 -6.29 -33.59
N ALA A 111 12.19 -5.29 -33.60
CA ALA A 111 11.85 -4.52 -32.42
C ALA A 111 11.29 -5.42 -31.30
N THR A 112 11.52 -4.99 -30.05
CA THR A 112 11.06 -5.67 -28.84
C THR A 112 10.54 -4.68 -27.81
N VAL A 113 9.66 -5.16 -26.93
CA VAL A 113 8.95 -4.39 -25.91
C VAL A 113 9.02 -5.15 -24.59
N LEU A 114 9.34 -4.43 -23.52
CA LEU A 114 9.29 -4.93 -22.15
C LEU A 114 8.09 -4.30 -21.43
N TYR A 115 7.26 -5.11 -20.82
CA TYR A 115 6.14 -4.67 -19.99
C TYR A 115 6.37 -5.11 -18.55
N LEU A 116 6.35 -4.16 -17.62
CA LEU A 116 6.51 -4.38 -16.19
C LEU A 116 5.17 -4.20 -15.48
N SER A 117 4.76 -5.25 -14.80
CA SER A 117 3.53 -5.29 -14.01
C SER A 117 3.84 -5.48 -12.52
N PRO A 118 3.09 -4.84 -11.60
CA PRO A 118 3.23 -5.11 -10.18
C PRO A 118 2.72 -6.50 -9.80
N THR A 119 1.86 -7.13 -10.62
CA THR A 119 1.29 -8.45 -10.32
C THR A 119 1.30 -9.38 -11.53
N LYS A 120 1.45 -10.68 -11.26
CA LYS A 120 1.35 -11.73 -12.29
C LYS A 120 -0.04 -11.78 -12.93
N ALA A 121 -1.09 -11.47 -12.16
CA ALA A 121 -2.47 -11.49 -12.64
C ALA A 121 -2.71 -10.42 -13.72
N LEU A 122 -2.24 -9.19 -13.49
CA LEU A 122 -2.33 -8.11 -14.46
C LEU A 122 -1.50 -8.41 -15.71
N ALA A 123 -0.28 -8.94 -15.58
CA ALA A 123 0.51 -9.39 -16.73
C ALA A 123 -0.21 -10.46 -17.57
N ALA A 124 -0.85 -11.44 -16.92
CA ALA A 124 -1.63 -12.46 -17.62
C ALA A 124 -2.88 -11.89 -18.31
N ASP A 125 -3.50 -10.85 -17.76
CA ASP A 125 -4.63 -10.16 -18.38
C ASP A 125 -4.21 -9.39 -19.64
N GLN A 126 -3.10 -8.66 -19.57
CA GLN A 126 -2.53 -7.98 -20.73
C GLN A 126 -2.13 -8.96 -21.83
N LEU A 127 -1.57 -10.13 -21.47
CA LEU A 127 -1.27 -11.19 -22.45
C LEU A 127 -2.54 -11.66 -23.19
N ARG A 128 -3.66 -11.86 -22.48
CA ARG A 128 -4.95 -12.22 -23.11
C ARG A 128 -5.46 -11.11 -24.02
N GLY A 129 -5.35 -9.85 -23.59
CA GLY A 129 -5.71 -8.68 -24.40
C GLY A 129 -4.92 -8.63 -25.71
N LEU A 130 -3.59 -8.73 -25.62
CA LEU A 130 -2.69 -8.73 -26.78
C LEU A 130 -2.96 -9.92 -27.72
N THR A 131 -3.21 -11.10 -27.17
CA THR A 131 -3.50 -12.31 -27.97
C THR A 131 -4.81 -12.17 -28.74
N ARG A 132 -5.84 -11.55 -28.15
CA ARG A 132 -7.14 -11.30 -28.80
C ARG A 132 -7.05 -10.37 -30.01
N LEU A 133 -6.07 -9.48 -30.07
CA LEU A 133 -5.86 -8.62 -31.24
C LEU A 133 -5.50 -9.41 -32.51
N GLY A 134 -4.94 -10.62 -32.35
CA GLY A 134 -4.62 -11.51 -33.46
C GLY A 134 -3.57 -10.93 -34.41
N LEU A 135 -2.60 -10.19 -33.88
CA LEU A 135 -1.53 -9.57 -34.67
C LEU A 135 -0.39 -10.57 -34.90
N ASP A 136 -0.06 -10.79 -36.16
CA ASP A 136 1.02 -11.69 -36.56
C ASP A 136 2.39 -11.16 -36.14
N GLY A 137 3.27 -12.05 -35.70
CA GLY A 137 4.67 -11.73 -35.41
C GLY A 137 4.94 -10.95 -34.13
N VAL A 138 3.93 -10.55 -33.34
CA VAL A 138 4.11 -9.88 -32.03
C VAL A 138 4.64 -10.84 -30.96
N ARG A 139 4.15 -12.09 -30.97
CA ARG A 139 4.55 -13.18 -30.04
C ARG A 139 4.65 -12.70 -28.57
N PRO A 140 3.53 -12.24 -27.97
CA PRO A 140 3.54 -11.81 -26.58
C PRO A 140 3.68 -13.01 -25.64
N ALA A 141 4.44 -12.86 -24.56
CA ALA A 141 4.60 -13.92 -23.56
C ALA A 141 4.91 -13.39 -22.16
N THR A 142 4.41 -14.09 -21.15
CA THR A 142 4.72 -13.81 -19.74
C THR A 142 6.03 -14.48 -19.32
N LEU A 143 6.81 -13.76 -18.52
CA LEU A 143 8.03 -14.26 -17.90
C LEU A 143 8.02 -13.90 -16.42
N ASP A 144 7.66 -14.87 -15.58
CA ASP A 144 7.65 -14.71 -14.14
C ASP A 144 8.23 -15.92 -13.38
N GLY A 145 8.16 -15.87 -12.05
CA GLY A 145 8.64 -16.96 -11.19
C GLY A 145 7.94 -18.30 -11.45
N ASP A 146 6.71 -18.28 -11.98
CA ASP A 146 5.90 -19.47 -12.26
C ASP A 146 6.13 -20.01 -13.69
N THR A 147 6.82 -19.26 -14.56
CA THR A 147 7.14 -19.70 -15.93
C THR A 147 8.11 -20.90 -15.90
N PRO A 148 7.75 -22.07 -16.46
CA PRO A 148 8.64 -23.24 -16.53
C PRO A 148 9.92 -22.97 -17.31
N ARG A 149 11.00 -23.71 -17.00
CA ARG A 149 12.33 -23.48 -17.57
C ARG A 149 12.37 -23.55 -19.11
N GLU A 150 11.62 -24.48 -19.70
CA GLU A 150 11.52 -24.63 -21.16
C GLU A 150 10.83 -23.43 -21.81
N GLU A 151 9.75 -22.95 -21.19
CA GLU A 151 9.03 -21.76 -21.65
C GLU A 151 9.90 -20.50 -21.53
N ARG A 152 10.69 -20.35 -20.46
CA ARG A 152 11.64 -19.21 -20.32
C ARG A 152 12.63 -19.16 -21.48
N GLU A 153 13.11 -20.32 -21.93
CA GLU A 153 14.05 -20.41 -23.03
C GLU A 153 13.37 -20.07 -24.37
N TRP A 154 12.13 -20.52 -24.58
CA TRP A 154 11.33 -20.13 -25.73
C TRP A 154 11.06 -18.62 -25.77
N VAL A 155 10.63 -18.03 -24.66
CA VAL A 155 10.36 -16.59 -24.53
C VAL A 155 11.59 -15.78 -24.91
N ARG A 156 12.75 -16.15 -24.36
CA ARG A 156 14.02 -15.47 -24.65
C ARG A 156 14.40 -15.49 -26.13
N GLN A 157 14.11 -16.58 -26.83
CA GLN A 157 14.48 -16.74 -28.24
C GLN A 157 13.46 -16.15 -29.22
N HIS A 158 12.17 -16.13 -28.85
CA HIS A 158 11.09 -15.89 -29.82
C HIS A 158 10.12 -14.76 -29.46
N ALA A 159 9.99 -14.41 -28.18
CA ALA A 159 9.03 -13.38 -27.77
C ALA A 159 9.57 -11.98 -28.10
N ARG A 160 8.69 -11.13 -28.63
CA ARG A 160 9.03 -9.72 -28.91
C ARG A 160 8.30 -8.76 -27.98
N PHE A 161 7.25 -9.21 -27.32
CA PHE A 161 6.56 -8.48 -26.26
C PHE A 161 6.64 -9.31 -24.98
N VAL A 162 7.56 -8.97 -24.08
CA VAL A 162 7.81 -9.73 -22.84
C VAL A 162 7.10 -9.03 -21.68
N LEU A 163 6.15 -9.72 -21.06
CA LEU A 163 5.43 -9.25 -19.87
C LEU A 163 6.05 -9.87 -18.62
N THR A 164 6.57 -9.05 -17.72
CA THR A 164 7.29 -9.51 -16.52
C THR A 164 7.01 -8.59 -15.33
N ASN A 165 7.77 -8.75 -14.25
CA ASN A 165 7.70 -7.93 -13.04
C ASN A 165 9.11 -7.43 -12.64
N PRO A 166 9.22 -6.41 -11.77
CA PRO A 166 10.52 -5.90 -11.34
C PRO A 166 11.42 -6.95 -10.69
N ASP A 167 10.85 -7.89 -9.92
CA ASP A 167 11.58 -8.96 -9.26
C ASP A 167 12.32 -9.86 -10.27
N MET A 168 11.65 -10.23 -11.37
CA MET A 168 12.23 -11.05 -12.44
C MET A 168 13.22 -10.27 -13.30
N LEU A 169 12.96 -8.99 -13.52
CA LEU A 169 13.93 -8.10 -14.15
C LEU A 169 15.23 -8.07 -13.33
N HIS A 170 15.12 -7.87 -12.01
CA HIS A 170 16.22 -7.81 -11.06
C HIS A 170 16.97 -9.16 -10.90
N HIS A 171 16.26 -10.27 -10.73
CA HIS A 171 16.87 -11.56 -10.42
C HIS A 171 17.28 -12.36 -11.67
N SER A 172 16.68 -12.14 -12.83
CA SER A 172 16.89 -13.00 -14.01
C SER A 172 17.37 -12.26 -15.25
N LEU A 173 16.71 -11.17 -15.67
CA LEU A 173 17.00 -10.55 -16.97
C LEU A 173 18.30 -9.73 -16.92
N LEU A 174 18.47 -8.87 -15.90
CA LEU A 174 19.64 -8.01 -15.80
C LEU A 174 20.93 -8.79 -15.47
N PRO A 175 20.97 -9.69 -14.47
CA PRO A 175 22.17 -10.50 -14.22
C PRO A 175 22.48 -11.45 -15.38
N GLY A 176 21.44 -11.90 -16.09
CA GLY A 176 21.53 -12.77 -17.26
C GLY A 176 21.62 -12.03 -18.60
N HIS A 177 21.94 -10.72 -18.61
CA HIS A 177 21.74 -9.87 -19.79
C HIS A 177 22.47 -10.34 -21.05
N ALA A 178 23.58 -11.06 -20.93
CA ALA A 178 24.28 -11.69 -22.06
C ALA A 178 23.38 -12.64 -22.87
N ARG A 179 22.53 -13.42 -22.18
CA ARG A 179 21.57 -14.34 -22.83
C ARG A 179 20.40 -13.59 -23.49
N TRP A 180 20.17 -12.36 -23.07
CA TRP A 180 19.12 -11.46 -23.57
C TRP A 180 19.66 -10.39 -24.53
N ALA A 181 20.92 -10.51 -24.99
CA ALA A 181 21.57 -9.49 -25.80
C ALA A 181 20.77 -9.08 -27.04
N VAL A 182 20.14 -10.04 -27.73
CA VAL A 182 19.30 -9.78 -28.92
C VAL A 182 18.08 -8.94 -28.55
N PHE A 183 17.43 -9.27 -27.44
CA PHE A 183 16.27 -8.53 -26.92
C PHE A 183 16.67 -7.11 -26.53
N PHE A 184 17.68 -6.95 -25.66
CA PHE A 184 18.10 -5.63 -25.19
C PHE A 184 18.60 -4.73 -26.33
N ARG A 185 19.31 -5.27 -27.32
CA ARG A 185 19.76 -4.51 -28.50
C ARG A 185 18.60 -3.92 -29.33
N ARG A 186 17.39 -4.49 -29.20
CA ARG A 186 16.22 -4.12 -29.99
C ARG A 186 15.07 -3.59 -29.13
N LEU A 187 15.35 -3.21 -27.89
CA LEU A 187 14.34 -2.74 -26.96
C LEU A 187 13.90 -1.33 -27.35
N SER A 188 12.67 -1.20 -27.83
CA SER A 188 12.08 0.07 -28.28
C SER A 188 11.28 0.74 -27.18
N TYR A 189 10.54 -0.04 -26.39
CA TYR A 189 9.67 0.48 -25.33
C TYR A 189 9.82 -0.31 -24.04
N VAL A 190 9.73 0.42 -22.92
CA VAL A 190 9.54 -0.13 -21.58
C VAL A 190 8.24 0.42 -21.02
N VAL A 191 7.22 -0.45 -20.94
CA VAL A 191 5.93 -0.12 -20.34
C VAL A 191 5.98 -0.42 -18.85
N ILE A 192 5.58 0.53 -18.01
CA ILE A 192 5.48 0.36 -16.56
C ILE A 192 4.03 0.59 -16.18
N ASP A 193 3.31 -0.49 -15.93
CA ASP A 193 1.90 -0.40 -15.55
C ASP A 193 1.74 -0.24 -14.04
N GLU A 194 0.66 0.43 -13.64
CA GLU A 194 0.32 0.77 -12.25
C GLU A 194 1.52 1.31 -11.46
N CYS A 195 2.23 2.31 -12.00
CA CYS A 195 3.52 2.73 -11.47
C CYS A 195 3.48 3.32 -10.04
N HIS A 196 2.30 3.76 -9.56
CA HIS A 196 2.09 4.18 -8.16
C HIS A 196 2.22 3.02 -7.15
N ALA A 197 2.16 1.77 -7.60
CA ALA A 197 2.44 0.61 -6.74
C ALA A 197 3.92 0.56 -6.30
N TYR A 198 4.82 1.23 -7.04
CA TYR A 198 6.25 1.31 -6.74
C TYR A 198 6.53 2.53 -5.84
N ARG A 199 6.27 2.39 -4.54
CA ARG A 199 6.43 3.44 -3.52
C ARG A 199 7.29 2.99 -2.34
N GLY A 200 7.73 3.94 -1.50
CA GLY A 200 8.62 3.71 -0.36
C GLY A 200 9.92 3.01 -0.78
N VAL A 201 10.45 2.16 0.09
CA VAL A 201 11.69 1.39 -0.16
C VAL A 201 11.56 0.47 -1.38
N PHE A 202 10.41 -0.18 -1.59
CA PHE A 202 10.18 -0.97 -2.78
C PHE A 202 10.26 -0.12 -4.06
N GLY A 203 9.65 1.06 -4.05
CA GLY A 203 9.75 2.06 -5.12
C GLY A 203 11.20 2.46 -5.39
N SER A 204 11.99 2.74 -4.35
CA SER A 204 13.41 3.09 -4.45
C SER A 204 14.24 1.97 -5.08
N HIS A 205 14.01 0.72 -4.68
CA HIS A 205 14.67 -0.44 -5.29
C HIS A 205 14.29 -0.61 -6.77
N VAL A 206 13.00 -0.51 -7.10
CA VAL A 206 12.54 -0.57 -8.51
C VAL A 206 13.15 0.56 -9.32
N ALA A 207 13.29 1.76 -8.74
CA ALA A 207 13.91 2.90 -9.40
C ALA A 207 15.36 2.60 -9.82
N HIS A 208 16.13 1.89 -8.99
CA HIS A 208 17.48 1.45 -9.33
C HIS A 208 17.51 0.26 -10.30
N VAL A 209 16.54 -0.65 -10.23
CA VAL A 209 16.38 -1.71 -11.24
C VAL A 209 16.14 -1.11 -12.63
N LEU A 210 15.35 -0.03 -12.74
CA LEU A 210 15.11 0.68 -14.00
C LEU A 210 16.36 1.42 -14.49
N ARG A 211 17.16 2.01 -13.59
CA ARG A 211 18.47 2.59 -13.93
C ARG A 211 19.43 1.53 -14.47
N ARG A 212 19.53 0.37 -13.82
CA ARG A 212 20.30 -0.79 -14.31
C ARG A 212 19.80 -1.29 -15.67
N LEU A 213 18.50 -1.32 -15.89
CA LEU A 213 17.90 -1.63 -17.20
C LEU A 213 18.35 -0.64 -18.28
N ARG A 214 18.28 0.67 -18.00
CA ARG A 214 18.74 1.71 -18.94
C ARG A 214 20.22 1.57 -19.28
N ARG A 215 21.05 1.33 -18.27
CA ARG A 215 22.49 1.07 -18.43
C ARG A 215 22.75 -0.16 -19.30
N THR A 216 22.00 -1.24 -19.07
CA THR A 216 22.10 -2.48 -19.84
C THR A 216 21.65 -2.28 -21.29
N ALA A 217 20.53 -1.59 -21.50
CA ALA A 217 20.03 -1.23 -22.83
C ALA A 217 21.07 -0.40 -23.62
N ALA A 218 21.61 0.65 -22.98
CA ALA A 218 22.64 1.52 -23.57
C ALA A 218 23.90 0.72 -23.94
N ARG A 219 24.33 -0.24 -23.11
CA ARG A 219 25.45 -1.14 -23.41
C ARG A 219 25.23 -1.96 -24.69
N TYR A 220 23.98 -2.33 -24.99
CA TYR A 220 23.63 -3.03 -26.23
C TYR A 220 23.24 -2.09 -27.39
N GLY A 221 23.35 -0.77 -27.19
CA GLY A 221 23.08 0.25 -28.20
C GLY A 221 21.61 0.63 -28.37
N SER A 222 20.76 0.39 -27.36
CA SER A 222 19.36 0.82 -27.35
C SER A 222 19.09 1.86 -26.27
N SER A 223 18.11 2.75 -26.53
CA SER A 223 17.62 3.74 -25.60
C SER A 223 16.09 3.74 -25.65
N PRO A 224 15.42 2.84 -24.91
CA PRO A 224 13.98 2.64 -25.03
C PRO A 224 13.17 3.81 -24.49
N THR A 225 11.99 4.03 -25.05
CA THR A 225 11.02 4.99 -24.55
C THR A 225 10.22 4.39 -23.41
N PHE A 226 10.22 5.04 -22.25
CA PHE A 226 9.39 4.69 -21.10
C PHE A 226 7.95 5.18 -21.28
N ILE A 227 6.99 4.28 -21.13
CA ILE A 227 5.55 4.60 -21.09
C ILE A 227 5.01 4.09 -19.76
N LEU A 228 4.63 5.01 -18.88
CA LEU A 228 4.10 4.68 -17.56
C LEU A 228 2.58 4.84 -17.56
N ALA A 229 1.91 3.93 -16.88
CA ALA A 229 0.48 4.03 -16.61
C ALA A 229 0.27 4.07 -15.10
N SER A 230 -0.58 4.98 -14.65
CA SER A 230 -0.95 5.11 -13.25
C SER A 230 -2.42 5.45 -13.12
N ALA A 231 -3.00 5.16 -11.95
CA ALA A 231 -4.16 5.92 -11.49
C ALA A 231 -3.80 7.41 -11.38
N THR A 232 -4.81 8.27 -11.27
CA THR A 232 -4.65 9.67 -10.90
C THR A 232 -3.69 9.76 -9.71
N SER A 233 -2.68 10.63 -9.79
CA SER A 233 -1.64 10.82 -8.78
C SER A 233 -1.25 12.30 -8.72
N GLY A 234 -0.69 12.71 -7.60
CA GLY A 234 -0.13 14.05 -7.41
C GLY A 234 1.27 14.07 -8.00
N ASP A 235 1.63 15.15 -8.71
CA ASP A 235 2.90 15.24 -9.44
C ASP A 235 3.28 13.93 -10.20
N PRO A 236 2.48 13.47 -11.18
CA PRO A 236 2.79 12.23 -11.90
C PRO A 236 4.12 12.31 -12.64
N ALA A 237 4.43 13.47 -13.24
CA ALA A 237 5.66 13.72 -14.00
C ALA A 237 6.89 13.59 -13.10
N GLY A 238 6.91 14.26 -11.94
CA GLY A 238 8.03 14.18 -11.01
C GLY A 238 8.17 12.78 -10.40
N SER A 239 7.07 12.14 -10.02
CA SER A 239 7.09 10.76 -9.51
C SER A 239 7.65 9.76 -10.54
N ALA A 240 7.17 9.83 -11.78
CA ALA A 240 7.66 8.99 -12.88
C ALA A 240 9.13 9.29 -13.22
N SER A 241 9.54 10.56 -13.12
CA SER A 241 10.92 10.97 -13.37
C SER A 241 11.88 10.46 -12.29
N ARG A 242 11.48 10.51 -11.01
CA ARG A 242 12.25 9.92 -9.89
C ARG A 242 12.38 8.40 -10.05
N LEU A 243 11.29 7.73 -10.43
CA LEU A 243 11.26 6.28 -10.65
C LEU A 243 12.19 5.85 -11.80
N THR A 244 12.11 6.51 -12.96
CA THR A 244 12.86 6.11 -14.17
C THR A 244 14.25 6.74 -14.31
N GLY A 245 14.51 7.84 -13.60
CA GLY A 245 15.73 8.63 -13.71
C GLY A 245 15.85 9.43 -15.02
N VAL A 246 14.73 9.71 -15.70
CA VAL A 246 14.66 10.56 -16.91
C VAL A 246 13.52 11.56 -16.77
N PRO A 247 13.55 12.70 -17.47
CA PRO A 247 12.39 13.59 -17.56
C PRO A 247 11.20 12.87 -18.22
N VAL A 248 10.02 12.99 -17.61
CA VAL A 248 8.77 12.37 -18.09
C VAL A 248 7.68 13.44 -18.23
N SER A 249 6.97 13.44 -19.36
CA SER A 249 5.77 14.27 -19.56
C SER A 249 4.52 13.58 -18.99
N ALA A 250 3.64 14.32 -18.32
CA ALA A 250 2.40 13.76 -17.79
C ALA A 250 1.20 14.08 -18.70
N VAL A 251 0.35 13.06 -18.91
CA VAL A 251 -0.99 13.20 -19.48
C VAL A 251 -1.99 12.86 -18.37
N THR A 252 -2.75 13.86 -17.91
CA THR A 252 -3.61 13.77 -16.72
C THR A 252 -5.09 14.06 -17.00
N ASP A 253 -5.41 14.71 -18.11
CA ASP A 253 -6.80 14.99 -18.49
C ASP A 253 -7.47 13.71 -18.97
N ASP A 254 -8.32 13.12 -18.14
CA ASP A 254 -9.01 11.87 -18.46
C ASP A 254 -10.27 12.15 -19.30
N ALA A 255 -10.21 11.74 -20.56
CA ALA A 255 -11.27 11.91 -21.55
C ALA A 255 -12.20 10.67 -21.66
N SER A 256 -12.02 9.64 -20.83
CA SER A 256 -12.88 8.44 -20.87
C SER A 256 -14.27 8.70 -20.27
N PRO A 257 -15.32 8.00 -20.73
CA PRO A 257 -16.65 8.09 -20.14
C PRO A 257 -16.64 7.49 -18.73
N ARG A 258 -17.46 8.08 -17.84
CA ARG A 258 -17.67 7.55 -16.49
C ARG A 258 -19.14 7.66 -16.11
N GLY A 259 -19.72 6.58 -15.60
CA GLY A 259 -21.08 6.57 -15.03
C GLY A 259 -21.18 7.37 -13.72
N PRO A 260 -22.40 7.73 -13.28
CA PRO A 260 -22.59 8.38 -11.99
C PRO A 260 -22.32 7.38 -10.85
N VAL A 261 -21.67 7.85 -9.78
CA VAL A 261 -21.38 7.05 -8.58
C VAL A 261 -21.93 7.78 -7.36
N THR A 262 -22.73 7.08 -6.56
CA THR A 262 -23.12 7.53 -5.22
C THR A 262 -22.13 6.92 -4.23
N PHE A 263 -21.37 7.75 -3.52
CA PHE A 263 -20.34 7.33 -2.59
C PHE A 263 -20.76 7.67 -1.15
N ALA A 264 -20.93 6.67 -0.30
CA ALA A 264 -21.28 6.87 1.10
C ALA A 264 -20.06 6.66 2.02
N LEU A 265 -19.91 7.54 3.00
CA LEU A 265 -18.99 7.35 4.13
C LEU A 265 -19.79 6.77 5.29
N TRP A 266 -19.31 5.67 5.87
CA TRP A 266 -20.02 4.86 6.85
C TRP A 266 -19.18 4.64 8.09
N GLU A 267 -19.67 5.10 9.23
CA GLU A 267 -19.07 4.88 10.54
C GLU A 267 -19.89 3.83 11.31
N PRO A 268 -19.32 2.66 11.65
CA PRO A 268 -20.04 1.67 12.44
C PRO A 268 -20.53 2.24 13.77
N PRO A 269 -21.76 1.91 14.21
CA PRO A 269 -22.33 2.46 15.42
C PRO A 269 -21.61 1.98 16.68
N LEU A 270 -21.71 2.74 17.75
CA LEU A 270 -21.31 2.30 19.09
C LEU A 270 -22.29 1.22 19.56
N LEU A 271 -21.76 0.16 20.18
CA LEU A 271 -22.58 -0.86 20.80
C LEU A 271 -23.20 -0.27 22.09
N PRO A 272 -24.47 -0.61 22.39
CA PRO A 272 -25.02 -0.27 23.69
C PRO A 272 -24.19 -0.94 24.79
N PRO A 273 -24.03 -0.29 25.96
CA PRO A 273 -23.34 -0.89 27.09
C PRO A 273 -24.00 -2.24 27.42
N SER A 274 -23.16 -3.24 27.70
CA SER A 274 -23.57 -4.60 28.04
C SER A 274 -24.55 -4.54 29.22
N SER A 275 -25.64 -5.31 29.20
CA SER A 275 -26.43 -5.50 30.44
C SER A 275 -25.54 -6.14 31.51
N PRO A 276 -25.68 -5.75 32.80
CA PRO A 276 -24.82 -6.23 33.87
C PRO A 276 -25.10 -7.71 34.12
N SER A 277 -24.25 -8.60 33.61
CA SER A 277 -24.30 -10.03 33.93
C SER A 277 -23.21 -10.49 34.90
N ASP A 278 -22.35 -9.58 35.35
CA ASP A 278 -21.42 -9.83 36.46
C ASP A 278 -21.77 -8.88 37.62
N LEU A 279 -22.37 -9.43 38.68
CA LEU A 279 -22.87 -8.69 39.85
C LEU A 279 -21.77 -8.11 40.77
N ASP A 280 -20.49 -8.13 40.35
CA ASP A 280 -19.36 -7.67 41.17
C ASP A 280 -18.37 -6.73 40.43
N ALA A 281 -18.71 -6.23 39.23
CA ALA A 281 -17.87 -5.22 38.57
C ALA A 281 -18.15 -3.82 39.17
N PRO A 282 -17.11 -3.05 39.58
CA PRO A 282 -17.31 -1.70 40.08
C PRO A 282 -17.98 -0.84 39.01
N VAL A 283 -18.95 -0.02 39.44
CA VAL A 283 -19.63 0.98 38.60
C VAL A 283 -18.61 2.04 38.18
N GLY A 284 -17.91 1.74 37.09
CA GLY A 284 -17.03 2.63 36.34
C GLY A 284 -17.40 2.53 34.87
N GLU A 285 -17.36 3.66 34.18
CA GLU A 285 -17.76 3.85 32.79
C GLU A 285 -17.12 2.81 31.87
N GLU A 286 -17.92 1.82 31.41
CA GLU A 286 -17.45 0.92 30.36
C GLU A 286 -17.16 1.74 29.10
N PRO A 287 -15.96 1.61 28.50
CA PRO A 287 -15.62 2.34 27.28
C PRO A 287 -16.62 1.96 26.18
N LEU A 288 -17.20 2.96 25.52
CA LEU A 288 -18.12 2.74 24.40
C LEU A 288 -17.39 1.95 23.29
N ILE A 289 -17.71 0.67 23.15
CA ILE A 289 -17.09 -0.21 22.16
C ILE A 289 -17.76 0.00 20.80
N ARG A 290 -16.97 0.37 19.80
CA ARG A 290 -17.48 0.47 18.43
C ARG A 290 -17.74 -0.91 17.83
N ARG A 291 -18.84 -1.04 17.09
CA ARG A 291 -19.11 -2.27 16.33
C ARG A 291 -17.98 -2.53 15.33
N SER A 292 -17.57 -3.79 15.22
CA SER A 292 -16.53 -4.20 14.28
C SER A 292 -16.91 -3.88 12.83
N ALA A 293 -16.01 -3.21 12.10
CA ALA A 293 -16.15 -2.95 10.67
C ALA A 293 -16.30 -4.23 9.82
N LEU A 294 -15.68 -5.34 10.23
CA LEU A 294 -15.85 -6.64 9.55
C LEU A 294 -17.28 -7.16 9.68
N ARG A 295 -17.85 -7.08 10.89
CA ARG A 295 -19.23 -7.49 11.12
C ARG A 295 -20.21 -6.58 10.37
N GLU A 296 -19.95 -5.27 10.40
CA GLU A 296 -20.76 -4.29 9.66
C GLU A 296 -20.72 -4.57 8.15
N THR A 297 -19.52 -4.82 7.60
CA THR A 297 -19.35 -5.16 6.19
C THR A 297 -20.08 -6.46 5.82
N ALA A 298 -20.05 -7.48 6.68
CA ALA A 298 -20.75 -8.74 6.44
C ALA A 298 -22.27 -8.57 6.38
N ASP A 299 -22.83 -7.73 7.25
CA ASP A 299 -24.26 -7.44 7.22
C ASP A 299 -24.62 -6.61 5.97
N LEU A 300 -23.84 -5.58 5.63
CA LEU A 300 -24.06 -4.78 4.42
C LEU A 300 -23.98 -5.63 3.14
N LEU A 301 -23.05 -6.59 3.11
CA LEU A 301 -22.94 -7.56 2.01
C LEU A 301 -24.17 -8.48 1.97
N THR A 302 -24.66 -8.93 3.12
CA THR A 302 -25.89 -9.73 3.24
C THR A 302 -27.08 -8.96 2.68
N ASP A 303 -27.28 -7.72 3.11
CA ASP A 303 -28.39 -6.87 2.68
C ASP A 303 -28.36 -6.60 1.17
N ALA A 304 -27.17 -6.34 0.62
CA ALA A 304 -26.99 -6.14 -0.81
C ALA A 304 -27.31 -7.40 -1.64
N VAL A 305 -26.87 -8.57 -1.17
CA VAL A 305 -27.17 -9.85 -1.84
C VAL A 305 -28.66 -10.20 -1.75
N VAL A 306 -29.32 -9.95 -0.61
CA VAL A 306 -30.78 -10.09 -0.46
C VAL A 306 -31.52 -9.17 -1.43
N ALA A 307 -31.01 -7.97 -1.67
CA ALA A 307 -31.55 -7.03 -2.65
C ALA A 307 -31.28 -7.43 -4.12
N GLY A 308 -30.52 -8.51 -4.36
CA GLY A 308 -30.13 -8.97 -5.69
C GLY A 308 -29.02 -8.13 -6.33
N THR A 309 -28.35 -7.28 -5.55
CA THR A 309 -27.26 -6.41 -6.01
C THR A 309 -25.97 -7.21 -6.10
N ARG A 310 -25.24 -7.08 -7.22
CA ARG A 310 -23.91 -7.69 -7.34
C ARG A 310 -22.88 -6.84 -6.61
N THR A 311 -22.30 -7.38 -5.55
CA THR A 311 -21.50 -6.62 -4.59
C THR A 311 -20.13 -7.24 -4.36
N LEU A 312 -19.11 -6.39 -4.43
CA LEU A 312 -17.73 -6.73 -4.07
C LEU A 312 -17.35 -6.00 -2.78
N ALA A 313 -16.98 -6.74 -1.74
CA ALA A 313 -16.42 -6.20 -0.52
C ALA A 313 -14.89 -6.33 -0.54
N PHE A 314 -14.18 -5.22 -0.34
CA PHE A 314 -12.73 -5.19 -0.15
C PHE A 314 -12.40 -5.21 1.34
N ILE A 315 -11.54 -6.14 1.76
CA ILE A 315 -11.10 -6.34 3.14
C ILE A 315 -9.57 -6.35 3.19
N ARG A 316 -8.97 -5.64 4.16
CA ARG A 316 -7.50 -5.53 4.24
C ARG A 316 -6.76 -6.83 4.54
N SER A 317 -7.40 -7.80 5.19
CA SER A 317 -6.74 -9.04 5.62
C SER A 317 -7.36 -10.29 4.99
N ARG A 318 -6.50 -11.30 4.72
CA ARG A 318 -6.94 -12.61 4.21
C ARG A 318 -7.95 -13.27 5.14
N ARG A 319 -7.71 -13.23 6.46
CA ARG A 319 -8.64 -13.74 7.48
C ARG A 319 -9.95 -12.96 7.49
N GLY A 320 -9.87 -11.63 7.42
CA GLY A 320 -11.06 -10.78 7.40
C GLY A 320 -11.98 -11.07 6.22
N ALA A 321 -11.43 -11.32 5.02
CA ALA A 321 -12.23 -11.70 3.85
C ALA A 321 -13.00 -13.02 4.06
N GLU A 322 -12.36 -14.03 4.65
CA GLU A 322 -13.00 -15.30 4.97
C GLU A 322 -14.08 -15.14 6.06
N VAL A 323 -13.82 -14.32 7.08
CA VAL A 323 -14.77 -14.00 8.16
C VAL A 323 -16.01 -13.32 7.61
N VAL A 324 -15.84 -12.28 6.78
CA VAL A 324 -16.95 -11.54 6.16
C VAL A 324 -17.81 -12.46 5.30
N ALA A 325 -17.18 -13.24 4.41
CA ALA A 325 -17.92 -14.19 3.58
C ALA A 325 -18.68 -15.22 4.41
N THR A 326 -18.07 -15.75 5.47
CA THR A 326 -18.69 -16.79 6.31
C THR A 326 -19.89 -16.25 7.10
N ILE A 327 -19.76 -15.07 7.70
CA ILE A 327 -20.87 -14.42 8.40
C ILE A 327 -22.00 -14.13 7.40
N ALA A 328 -21.69 -13.56 6.24
CA ALA A 328 -22.70 -13.26 5.23
C ALA A 328 -23.42 -14.52 4.73
N ARG A 329 -22.69 -15.60 4.42
CA ARG A 329 -23.28 -16.90 4.03
C ARG A 329 -24.27 -17.40 5.06
N ARG A 330 -23.88 -17.42 6.33
CA ARG A 330 -24.73 -17.92 7.41
C ARG A 330 -26.00 -17.10 7.53
N SER A 331 -25.89 -15.78 7.57
CA SER A 331 -27.04 -14.86 7.64
C SER A 331 -27.97 -15.00 6.42
N LEU A 332 -27.40 -15.21 5.22
CA LEU A 332 -28.17 -15.41 3.99
C LEU A 332 -28.93 -16.73 4.01
N ASP A 333 -28.32 -17.83 4.44
CA ASP A 333 -28.98 -19.14 4.50
C ASP A 333 -30.05 -19.20 5.61
N GLU A 334 -29.86 -18.46 6.71
CA GLU A 334 -30.88 -18.26 7.75
C GLU A 334 -32.11 -17.50 7.18
N ALA A 335 -31.90 -16.53 6.29
CA ALA A 335 -32.98 -15.73 5.69
C ALA A 335 -33.65 -16.43 4.48
N VAL A 336 -32.85 -17.01 3.58
CA VAL A 336 -33.28 -17.71 2.36
C VAL A 336 -32.33 -18.90 2.12
N PRO A 337 -32.79 -20.15 2.38
CA PRO A 337 -31.94 -21.33 2.22
C PRO A 337 -31.33 -21.45 0.82
N GLY A 338 -30.00 -21.62 0.75
CA GLY A 338 -29.24 -21.78 -0.50
C GLY A 338 -28.80 -20.45 -1.13
N LEU A 339 -29.20 -19.30 -0.57
CA LEU A 339 -28.71 -18.00 -1.02
C LEU A 339 -27.25 -17.77 -0.58
N GLY A 340 -26.80 -18.41 0.50
CA GLY A 340 -25.41 -18.37 0.96
C GLY A 340 -24.42 -18.91 -0.08
N ASP A 341 -24.81 -19.89 -0.89
CA ASP A 341 -23.95 -20.45 -1.95
C ASP A 341 -23.55 -19.41 -3.02
N ARG A 342 -24.27 -18.28 -3.10
CA ARG A 342 -23.99 -17.16 -4.01
C ARG A 342 -22.98 -16.15 -3.43
N VAL A 343 -22.37 -16.45 -2.29
CA VAL A 343 -21.33 -15.65 -1.65
C VAL A 343 -20.04 -16.43 -1.44
N ALA A 344 -18.93 -15.87 -1.89
CA ALA A 344 -17.60 -16.46 -1.71
C ALA A 344 -16.59 -15.47 -1.09
N ALA A 345 -15.44 -16.00 -0.71
CA ALA A 345 -14.24 -15.21 -0.45
C ALA A 345 -13.28 -15.28 -1.65
N TYR A 346 -12.38 -14.31 -1.79
CA TYR A 346 -11.31 -14.32 -2.78
C TYR A 346 -10.01 -13.78 -2.18
N ARG A 347 -8.91 -14.51 -2.37
CA ARG A 347 -7.58 -14.07 -1.97
C ARG A 347 -6.51 -14.59 -2.92
N GLY A 348 -5.43 -13.81 -3.05
CA GLY A 348 -4.32 -14.15 -3.95
C GLY A 348 -3.62 -15.48 -3.63
N GLY A 349 -3.76 -16.00 -2.40
CA GLY A 349 -3.21 -17.29 -1.99
C GLY A 349 -4.00 -18.52 -2.44
N TYR A 350 -5.15 -18.36 -3.09
CA TYR A 350 -5.89 -19.48 -3.65
C TYR A 350 -5.19 -20.09 -4.88
N LEU A 351 -5.43 -21.38 -5.08
CA LEU A 351 -4.97 -22.09 -6.28
C LEU A 351 -5.49 -21.38 -7.54
N ARG A 352 -4.71 -21.45 -8.61
CA ARG A 352 -5.04 -20.81 -9.89
C ARG A 352 -6.41 -21.23 -10.41
N GLU A 353 -6.77 -22.50 -10.24
CA GLU A 353 -8.04 -23.06 -10.72
C GLU A 353 -9.23 -22.54 -9.91
N ASP A 354 -9.09 -22.43 -8.59
CA ASP A 354 -10.12 -21.85 -7.71
C ASP A 354 -10.38 -20.39 -8.04
N ARG A 355 -9.31 -19.58 -8.21
CA ARG A 355 -9.43 -18.17 -8.60
C ARG A 355 -10.21 -18.03 -9.91
N ARG A 356 -9.86 -18.81 -10.93
CA ARG A 356 -10.56 -18.81 -12.23
C ARG A 356 -12.01 -19.29 -12.14
N ARG A 357 -12.34 -20.21 -11.23
CA ARG A 357 -13.73 -20.63 -10.99
C ARG A 357 -14.53 -19.48 -10.38
N ILE A 358 -14.00 -18.86 -9.33
CA ILE A 358 -14.66 -17.74 -8.63
C ILE A 358 -14.82 -16.53 -9.55
N GLU A 359 -13.80 -16.17 -10.32
CA GLU A 359 -13.86 -15.08 -11.31
C GLU A 359 -14.95 -15.32 -12.36
N ARG A 360 -15.07 -16.55 -12.89
CA ARG A 360 -16.14 -16.92 -13.84
C ARG A 360 -17.52 -16.91 -13.20
N ALA A 361 -17.64 -17.43 -11.98
CA ALA A 361 -18.90 -17.43 -11.24
C ALA A 361 -19.36 -16.01 -10.92
N LEU A 362 -18.43 -15.11 -10.60
CA LEU A 362 -18.71 -13.69 -10.45
C LEU A 362 -19.16 -13.08 -11.77
N LEU A 363 -18.43 -13.27 -12.88
CA LEU A 363 -18.76 -12.68 -14.18
C LEU A 363 -20.10 -13.14 -14.74
N SER A 364 -20.42 -14.43 -14.59
CA SER A 364 -21.69 -15.03 -15.04
C SER A 364 -22.90 -14.66 -14.17
N GLY A 365 -22.67 -14.08 -12.99
CA GLY A 365 -23.72 -13.74 -12.03
C GLY A 365 -24.18 -14.91 -11.16
N GLU A 366 -23.50 -16.06 -11.21
CA GLU A 366 -23.70 -17.17 -10.26
C GLU A 366 -23.45 -16.68 -8.82
N LEU A 367 -22.34 -15.96 -8.62
CA LEU A 367 -22.06 -15.23 -7.38
C LEU A 367 -22.67 -13.83 -7.43
N LEU A 368 -23.38 -13.46 -6.35
CA LEU A 368 -23.84 -12.10 -6.11
C LEU A 368 -22.92 -11.32 -5.16
N GLY A 369 -22.29 -12.01 -4.21
CA GLY A 369 -21.42 -11.39 -3.21
C GLY A 369 -20.02 -11.97 -3.24
N LEU A 370 -19.01 -11.12 -3.13
CA LEU A 370 -17.62 -11.56 -3.00
C LEU A 370 -16.88 -10.73 -1.95
N ALA A 371 -16.29 -11.38 -0.96
CA ALA A 371 -15.38 -10.76 0.00
C ALA A 371 -13.94 -11.00 -0.44
N SER A 372 -13.22 -9.95 -0.85
CA SER A 372 -11.88 -10.05 -1.42
C SER A 372 -10.87 -9.23 -0.66
N THR A 373 -9.60 -9.64 -0.68
CA THR A 373 -8.50 -8.70 -0.39
C THR A 373 -8.29 -7.72 -1.55
N ASN A 374 -7.24 -6.91 -1.52
CA ASN A 374 -6.76 -6.13 -2.67
C ASN A 374 -6.40 -6.97 -3.92
N ALA A 375 -6.54 -8.30 -3.89
CA ALA A 375 -6.24 -9.16 -5.02
C ALA A 375 -7.13 -8.88 -6.25
N LEU A 376 -8.32 -8.30 -6.04
CA LEU A 376 -9.21 -7.82 -7.12
C LEU A 376 -9.16 -6.30 -7.31
N GLU A 377 -8.26 -5.60 -6.62
CA GLU A 377 -8.05 -4.16 -6.79
C GLU A 377 -7.45 -3.86 -8.16
N LEU A 378 -6.62 -4.76 -8.70
CA LEU A 378 -5.87 -4.63 -9.95
C LEU A 378 -6.05 -5.87 -10.85
N GLY A 379 -6.03 -5.69 -12.18
CA GLY A 379 -5.77 -6.77 -13.14
C GLY A 379 -6.89 -7.73 -13.53
N VAL A 380 -8.10 -7.63 -12.97
CA VAL A 380 -9.27 -8.41 -13.45
C VAL A 380 -10.34 -7.44 -13.96
N ASP A 381 -10.81 -7.64 -15.19
CA ASP A 381 -11.96 -6.90 -15.73
C ASP A 381 -13.26 -7.46 -15.15
N LEU A 382 -13.66 -6.91 -14.00
CA LEU A 382 -14.92 -7.21 -13.34
C LEU A 382 -16.01 -6.30 -13.90
N ALA A 383 -16.58 -6.65 -15.05
CA ALA A 383 -17.74 -5.95 -15.59
C ALA A 383 -19.04 -6.40 -14.89
N GLY A 384 -19.91 -5.43 -14.57
CA GLY A 384 -21.27 -5.70 -14.07
C GLY A 384 -21.45 -5.79 -12.55
N LEU A 385 -20.58 -5.16 -11.77
CA LEU A 385 -20.82 -4.93 -10.33
C LEU A 385 -21.64 -3.64 -10.15
N ASP A 386 -22.61 -3.71 -9.23
CA ASP A 386 -23.54 -2.60 -8.93
C ASP A 386 -23.11 -1.85 -7.66
N ALA A 387 -22.47 -2.55 -6.72
CA ALA A 387 -22.00 -1.98 -5.47
C ALA A 387 -20.60 -2.47 -5.06
N VAL A 388 -19.84 -1.59 -4.40
CA VAL A 388 -18.57 -1.91 -3.74
C VAL A 388 -18.62 -1.49 -2.29
N LEU A 389 -18.21 -2.39 -1.39
CA LEU A 389 -18.00 -2.11 0.03
C LEU A 389 -16.51 -2.08 0.31
N ILE A 390 -16.00 -1.04 0.95
CA ILE A 390 -14.58 -0.87 1.26
C ILE A 390 -14.45 -0.90 2.78
N CYS A 391 -13.98 -2.02 3.33
CA CYS A 391 -13.81 -2.20 4.77
C CYS A 391 -12.47 -1.58 5.24
N GLY A 392 -12.55 -0.29 5.56
CA GLY A 392 -11.48 0.54 6.07
C GLY A 392 -10.61 1.19 4.99
N TRP A 393 -9.79 2.16 5.39
CA TRP A 393 -8.93 2.90 4.46
C TRP A 393 -7.97 1.95 3.71
N PRO A 394 -7.99 1.94 2.36
CA PRO A 394 -7.14 1.04 1.57
C PRO A 394 -5.67 1.47 1.51
N GLY A 395 -5.31 2.60 2.11
CA GLY A 395 -3.94 3.09 2.24
C GLY A 395 -3.65 4.34 1.40
N THR A 396 -4.31 4.51 0.26
CA THR A 396 -4.15 5.69 -0.61
C THR A 396 -5.46 6.10 -1.26
N ARG A 397 -5.60 7.37 -1.69
CA ARG A 397 -6.76 7.80 -2.49
C ARG A 397 -6.80 7.08 -3.84
N ALA A 398 -5.64 6.77 -4.44
CA ALA A 398 -5.57 5.96 -5.66
C ALA A 398 -6.28 4.61 -5.48
N SER A 399 -5.94 3.87 -4.42
CA SER A 399 -6.55 2.58 -4.11
C SER A 399 -8.04 2.70 -3.80
N LEU A 400 -8.47 3.75 -3.08
CA LEU A 400 -9.89 4.01 -2.82
C LEU A 400 -10.69 4.13 -4.13
N TRP A 401 -10.21 4.96 -5.05
CA TRP A 401 -10.86 5.17 -6.34
C TRP A 401 -10.72 3.96 -7.27
N GLN A 402 -9.64 3.19 -7.16
CA GLN A 402 -9.50 1.91 -7.86
C GLN A 402 -10.54 0.89 -7.42
N GLN A 403 -10.74 0.75 -6.12
CA GLN A 403 -11.73 -0.14 -5.54
C GLN A 403 -13.15 0.34 -5.86
N ALA A 404 -13.45 1.62 -5.68
CA ALA A 404 -14.76 2.19 -6.01
C ALA A 404 -15.10 2.08 -7.51
N GLY A 405 -14.11 2.25 -8.39
CA GLY A 405 -14.25 2.09 -9.85
C GLY A 405 -14.47 0.65 -10.33
N ARG A 406 -14.63 -0.33 -9.42
CA ARG A 406 -15.06 -1.68 -9.75
C ARG A 406 -16.57 -1.79 -9.99
N ALA A 407 -17.38 -0.87 -9.48
CA ALA A 407 -18.80 -0.76 -9.83
C ALA A 407 -19.05 0.24 -10.98
N GLY A 408 -20.18 0.10 -11.68
CA GLY A 408 -20.69 1.11 -12.62
C GLY A 408 -20.17 1.06 -14.07
N ARG A 409 -19.52 -0.03 -14.49
CA ARG A 409 -18.91 -0.15 -15.83
C ARG A 409 -19.88 -0.21 -17.01
N ALA A 410 -21.19 -0.39 -16.78
CA ALA A 410 -22.22 -0.50 -17.82
C ALA A 410 -23.05 0.79 -18.02
N GLY A 411 -22.60 1.93 -17.49
CA GLY A 411 -23.31 3.21 -17.59
C GLY A 411 -24.50 3.37 -16.62
N GLY A 412 -24.81 2.32 -15.84
CA GLY A 412 -25.73 2.40 -14.71
C GLY A 412 -25.12 3.16 -13.53
N GLU A 413 -25.98 3.63 -12.63
CA GLU A 413 -25.56 4.17 -11.33
C GLU A 413 -24.78 3.09 -10.56
N ALA A 414 -23.79 3.49 -9.77
CA ALA A 414 -23.04 2.61 -8.87
C ALA A 414 -23.07 3.10 -7.44
N LEU A 415 -23.03 2.16 -6.48
CA LEU A 415 -22.83 2.45 -5.06
C LEU A 415 -21.39 2.12 -4.63
N ALA A 416 -20.73 3.04 -3.95
CA ALA A 416 -19.50 2.76 -3.20
C ALA A 416 -19.72 3.14 -1.74
N VAL A 417 -19.30 2.29 -0.80
CA VAL A 417 -19.40 2.56 0.64
C VAL A 417 -18.03 2.37 1.30
N LEU A 418 -17.45 3.42 1.88
CA LEU A 418 -16.27 3.32 2.74
C LEU A 418 -16.70 3.14 4.20
N ILE A 419 -16.39 1.98 4.77
CA ILE A 419 -16.76 1.59 6.13
C ILE A 419 -15.54 1.78 7.04
N ALA A 420 -15.58 2.79 7.90
CA ALA A 420 -14.48 3.11 8.81
C ALA A 420 -14.22 1.97 9.79
N ARG A 421 -12.94 1.65 10.00
CA ARG A 421 -12.49 0.86 11.13
C ARG A 421 -12.34 1.75 12.37
N ASP A 422 -12.14 1.09 13.50
CA ASP A 422 -11.74 1.75 14.75
C ASP A 422 -10.24 2.09 14.67
N ASP A 423 -9.92 3.11 13.87
CA ASP A 423 -8.57 3.60 13.56
C ASP A 423 -8.61 5.12 13.34
N PRO A 424 -7.60 5.90 13.77
CA PRO A 424 -7.68 7.36 13.77
C PRO A 424 -7.87 7.96 12.38
N LEU A 425 -7.24 7.37 11.37
CA LEU A 425 -7.35 7.84 9.99
C LEU A 425 -8.73 7.53 9.42
N ASP A 426 -9.20 6.29 9.58
CA ASP A 426 -10.51 5.87 9.10
C ASP A 426 -11.63 6.77 9.69
N THR A 427 -11.57 7.04 11.00
CA THR A 427 -12.53 7.95 11.68
C THR A 427 -12.40 9.39 11.20
N TYR A 428 -11.18 9.92 11.07
CA TYR A 428 -10.98 11.25 10.52
C TYR A 428 -11.60 11.40 9.13
N LEU A 429 -11.33 10.44 8.22
CA LEU A 429 -11.78 10.49 6.84
C LEU A 429 -13.31 10.48 6.69
N VAL A 430 -14.04 9.76 7.54
CA VAL A 430 -15.51 9.74 7.48
C VAL A 430 -16.16 11.01 8.01
N HIS A 431 -15.45 11.80 8.82
CA HIS A 431 -15.92 13.11 9.34
C HIS A 431 -15.36 14.32 8.57
N HIS A 432 -14.38 14.08 7.68
CA HIS A 432 -13.72 15.10 6.86
C HIS A 432 -13.77 14.72 5.37
N PRO A 433 -14.96 14.72 4.74
CA PRO A 433 -15.12 14.32 3.33
C PRO A 433 -14.26 15.15 2.35
N GLU A 434 -13.92 16.39 2.70
CA GLU A 434 -13.01 17.26 1.93
C GLU A 434 -11.58 16.71 1.82
N ALA A 435 -11.18 15.78 2.70
CA ALA A 435 -9.90 15.07 2.60
C ALA A 435 -9.92 14.00 1.50
N LEU A 436 -11.11 13.47 1.17
CA LEU A 436 -11.32 12.41 0.18
C LEU A 436 -11.70 12.95 -1.20
N PHE A 437 -12.63 13.91 -1.22
CA PHE A 437 -13.27 14.42 -2.43
C PHE A 437 -12.66 15.77 -2.84
N GLY A 438 -12.60 16.01 -4.15
CA GLY A 438 -12.11 17.30 -4.70
C GLY A 438 -10.59 17.53 -4.64
N ARG A 439 -9.81 16.67 -3.96
CA ARG A 439 -8.35 16.76 -3.92
C ARG A 439 -7.64 15.87 -4.94
N PRO A 440 -6.54 16.32 -5.56
CA PRO A 440 -5.73 15.47 -6.45
C PRO A 440 -5.05 14.39 -5.62
N VAL A 441 -5.09 13.12 -6.07
CA VAL A 441 -4.49 11.96 -5.39
C VAL A 441 -3.05 12.26 -4.95
N GLU A 442 -2.55 11.62 -3.90
CA GLU A 442 -1.22 11.92 -3.36
C GLU A 442 -0.11 11.64 -4.37
N ALA A 443 1.02 12.34 -4.21
CA ALA A 443 2.24 12.02 -4.94
C ALA A 443 2.86 10.73 -4.40
N THR A 444 3.42 9.92 -5.30
CA THR A 444 4.13 8.71 -4.89
C THR A 444 5.47 9.08 -4.27
N VAL A 445 5.66 8.72 -2.99
CA VAL A 445 6.91 8.95 -2.26
C VAL A 445 7.85 7.76 -2.47
N LEU A 446 9.08 8.05 -2.88
CA LEU A 446 10.21 7.12 -2.95
C LEU A 446 11.51 7.92 -2.91
N ASP A 447 12.56 7.34 -2.32
CA ASP A 447 13.89 7.95 -2.22
C ASP A 447 14.98 7.03 -2.81
N PRO A 448 15.38 7.23 -4.08
CA PRO A 448 16.48 6.48 -4.69
C PRO A 448 17.85 6.87 -4.12
N ALA A 449 17.97 7.96 -3.37
CA ALA A 449 19.23 8.38 -2.77
C ALA A 449 19.54 7.66 -1.44
N ASN A 450 18.57 6.96 -0.85
CA ASN A 450 18.78 6.17 0.37
C ASN A 450 20.02 5.25 0.21
N PRO A 451 21.07 5.40 1.04
CA PRO A 451 22.31 4.63 0.92
C PRO A 451 22.13 3.12 1.13
N TYR A 452 21.15 2.70 1.93
CA TYR A 452 20.82 1.29 2.18
C TYR A 452 20.13 0.63 0.98
N VAL A 453 19.52 1.42 0.09
CA VAL A 453 18.98 0.94 -1.19
C VAL A 453 20.04 1.06 -2.29
N LEU A 454 20.71 2.21 -2.36
CA LEU A 454 21.67 2.55 -3.41
C LEU A 454 22.90 1.65 -3.37
N GLY A 455 23.52 1.42 -2.21
CA GLY A 455 24.73 0.61 -2.07
C GLY A 455 24.57 -0.81 -2.63
N PRO A 456 23.61 -1.61 -2.15
CA PRO A 456 23.36 -2.95 -2.68
C PRO A 456 23.01 -2.96 -4.18
N GLN A 457 22.30 -1.95 -4.66
CA GLN A 457 21.95 -1.83 -6.08
C GLN A 457 23.16 -1.47 -6.96
N LEU A 458 24.11 -0.67 -6.45
CA LEU A 458 25.41 -0.43 -7.10
C LEU A 458 26.24 -1.70 -7.17
N CYS A 459 26.23 -2.55 -6.13
CA CYS A 459 26.84 -3.87 -6.19
C CYS A 459 26.22 -4.71 -7.30
N CYS A 460 24.89 -4.75 -7.41
CA CYS A 460 24.24 -5.47 -8.51
C CYS A 460 24.67 -4.92 -9.88
N ALA A 461 24.66 -3.59 -10.04
CA ALA A 461 25.09 -2.94 -11.26
C ALA A 461 26.55 -3.29 -11.62
N ALA A 462 27.46 -3.28 -10.64
CA ALA A 462 28.87 -3.66 -10.82
C ALA A 462 29.05 -5.14 -11.18
N SER A 463 28.18 -6.02 -10.67
CA SER A 463 28.19 -7.45 -10.98
C SER A 463 27.71 -7.76 -12.42
N GLU A 464 26.78 -6.96 -12.94
CA GLU A 464 26.32 -7.03 -14.33
C GLU A 464 27.39 -6.51 -15.29
N ALA A 465 28.01 -5.39 -14.92
CA ALA A 465 29.03 -4.72 -15.70
C ALA A 465 29.84 -3.78 -14.81
N PRO A 466 31.16 -3.62 -15.01
CA PRO A 466 31.95 -2.69 -14.21
C PRO A 466 31.38 -1.27 -14.23
N LEU A 467 31.15 -0.68 -13.06
CA LEU A 467 30.66 0.70 -12.96
C LEU A 467 31.71 1.67 -13.50
N THR A 468 31.27 2.73 -14.16
CA THR A 468 32.12 3.77 -14.75
C THR A 468 31.70 5.15 -14.26
N GLU A 469 32.54 6.17 -14.45
CA GLU A 469 32.19 7.54 -14.05
C GLU A 469 30.91 8.05 -14.72
N ASN A 470 30.65 7.62 -15.96
CA ASN A 470 29.41 7.93 -16.68
C ASN A 470 28.15 7.36 -15.99
N ASP A 471 28.30 6.31 -15.19
CA ASP A 471 27.19 5.73 -14.43
C ASP A 471 26.80 6.59 -13.22
N LEU A 472 27.68 7.47 -12.72
CA LEU A 472 27.41 8.26 -11.51
C LEU A 472 26.16 9.12 -11.67
N ALA A 473 26.03 9.85 -12.78
CA ALA A 473 24.85 10.69 -13.05
C ALA A 473 23.54 9.88 -13.06
N LEU A 474 23.60 8.63 -13.51
CA LEU A 474 22.44 7.74 -13.56
C LEU A 474 21.98 7.29 -12.16
N PHE A 475 22.94 7.08 -11.24
CA PHE A 475 22.68 6.60 -9.88
C PHE A 475 22.64 7.70 -8.80
N GLY A 476 22.59 8.98 -9.19
CA GLY A 476 22.38 10.10 -8.26
C GLY A 476 23.58 11.04 -8.09
N GLY A 477 24.70 10.80 -8.75
CA GLY A 477 25.86 11.67 -8.76
C GLY A 477 26.71 11.51 -7.49
N ALA A 478 26.77 12.56 -6.66
CA ALA A 478 27.60 12.58 -5.46
C ALA A 478 27.27 11.47 -4.43
N PRO A 479 25.98 11.20 -4.08
CA PRO A 479 25.62 10.06 -3.25
C PRO A 479 26.11 8.71 -3.79
N ALA A 480 26.05 8.49 -5.10
CA ALA A 480 26.56 7.26 -5.71
C ALA A 480 28.07 7.13 -5.59
N LEU A 481 28.81 8.23 -5.78
CA LEU A 481 30.26 8.23 -5.62
C LEU A 481 30.66 7.92 -4.17
N GLU A 482 29.95 8.49 -3.21
CA GLU A 482 30.22 8.24 -1.79
C GLU A 482 29.93 6.79 -1.42
N ALA A 483 28.78 6.25 -1.82
CA ALA A 483 28.47 4.83 -1.64
C ALA A 483 29.52 3.91 -2.29
N ILE A 484 30.00 4.24 -3.50
CA ILE A 484 31.09 3.48 -4.15
C ILE A 484 32.38 3.52 -3.33
N ARG A 485 32.76 4.68 -2.76
CA ARG A 485 33.96 4.80 -1.92
C ARG A 485 33.85 3.90 -0.70
N THR A 486 32.74 3.97 0.02
CA THR A 486 32.48 3.10 1.17
C THR A 486 32.56 1.61 0.78
N LEU A 487 31.95 1.22 -0.35
CA LEU A 487 32.00 -0.16 -0.83
C LEU A 487 33.41 -0.61 -1.25
N VAL A 488 34.26 0.31 -1.72
CA VAL A 488 35.67 0.02 -2.04
C VAL A 488 36.49 -0.15 -0.76
N GLU A 489 36.28 0.71 0.23
CA GLU A 489 36.93 0.62 1.54
C GLU A 489 36.57 -0.69 2.25
N GLN A 490 35.32 -1.13 2.14
CA GLN A 490 34.84 -2.42 2.65
C GLN A 490 35.34 -3.63 1.84
N GLY A 491 36.04 -3.42 0.72
CA GLY A 491 36.54 -4.47 -0.16
C GLY A 491 35.46 -5.18 -1.01
N VAL A 492 34.22 -4.70 -0.96
CA VAL A 492 33.06 -5.20 -1.72
C VAL A 492 33.18 -4.83 -3.20
N LEU A 493 33.69 -3.63 -3.48
CA LEU A 493 34.09 -3.19 -4.81
C LEU A 493 35.61 -3.02 -4.89
N ARG A 494 36.16 -3.12 -6.09
CA ARG A 494 37.57 -2.81 -6.38
C ARG A 494 37.67 -1.82 -7.51
N HIS A 495 38.31 -0.68 -7.23
CA HIS A 495 38.62 0.31 -8.26
C HIS A 495 39.78 -0.18 -9.15
N ARG A 496 39.63 0.00 -10.46
CA ARG A 496 40.64 -0.21 -11.50
C ARG A 496 40.56 0.95 -12.50
N PRO A 497 41.57 1.17 -13.38
CA PRO A 497 41.54 2.28 -14.34
C PRO A 497 40.31 2.33 -15.25
N SER A 498 39.65 1.19 -15.49
CA SER A 498 38.47 1.08 -16.33
C SER A 498 37.13 1.09 -15.57
N GLY A 499 37.14 1.28 -14.25
CA GLY A 499 35.94 1.37 -13.43
C GLY A 499 35.99 0.59 -12.12
N TRP A 500 34.83 0.43 -11.48
CA TRP A 500 34.66 -0.32 -10.23
C TRP A 500 34.06 -1.70 -10.48
N TYR A 501 34.70 -2.71 -9.91
CA TYR A 501 34.41 -4.12 -10.15
C TYR A 501 33.91 -4.80 -8.89
N TRP A 502 32.89 -5.64 -9.03
CA TRP A 502 32.45 -6.57 -7.99
C TRP A 502 33.55 -7.60 -7.66
N THR A 503 33.80 -7.85 -6.37
CA THR A 503 34.94 -8.67 -5.90
C THR A 503 34.58 -10.09 -5.51
N HIS A 504 33.31 -10.39 -5.19
CA HIS A 504 32.91 -11.69 -4.67
C HIS A 504 32.53 -12.70 -5.77
N ARG A 505 32.60 -14.00 -5.42
CA ARG A 505 32.11 -15.09 -6.27
C ARG A 505 30.59 -15.22 -6.07
N GLY A 506 29.81 -14.90 -7.10
CA GLY A 506 28.36 -14.92 -7.04
C GLY A 506 27.76 -13.52 -7.22
N ARG A 507 26.43 -13.44 -7.20
CA ARG A 507 25.71 -12.18 -7.33
C ARG A 507 25.43 -11.57 -5.94
N PRO A 508 25.38 -10.25 -5.82
CA PRO A 508 24.76 -9.60 -4.67
C PRO A 508 23.31 -10.05 -4.54
N ASP A 509 22.88 -10.34 -3.31
CA ASP A 509 21.49 -10.66 -3.00
C ASP A 509 20.81 -9.42 -2.42
N VAL A 510 19.68 -9.02 -3.02
CA VAL A 510 18.95 -7.82 -2.65
C VAL A 510 17.47 -8.13 -2.68
N ASP A 511 16.82 -8.02 -1.52
CA ASP A 511 15.37 -8.03 -1.43
C ASP A 511 14.83 -6.68 -1.87
N LEU A 512 14.06 -6.65 -2.96
CA LEU A 512 13.43 -5.42 -3.43
C LEU A 512 12.41 -4.86 -2.43
N ARG A 513 11.89 -5.67 -1.51
CA ARG A 513 10.89 -5.23 -0.52
C ARG A 513 11.51 -4.55 0.68
N GLY A 514 12.82 -4.62 0.87
CA GLY A 514 13.52 -3.95 1.96
C GLY A 514 13.15 -4.47 3.35
N THR A 515 12.70 -5.72 3.46
CA THR A 515 12.18 -6.27 4.73
C THR A 515 13.24 -6.47 5.81
N GLY A 516 14.53 -6.37 5.45
CA GLY A 516 15.65 -6.50 6.37
C GLY A 516 15.83 -7.96 6.82
N GLY A 517 16.89 -8.61 6.33
CA GLY A 517 17.22 -9.99 6.70
C GLY A 517 16.28 -11.06 6.14
N ALA A 518 16.56 -12.32 6.48
CA ALA A 518 15.71 -13.44 6.11
C ALA A 518 14.45 -13.45 7.01
N PRO A 519 13.24 -13.67 6.45
CA PRO A 519 12.05 -13.78 7.26
C PRO A 519 12.10 -15.05 8.12
N VAL A 520 11.55 -14.98 9.33
CA VAL A 520 11.48 -16.11 10.26
C VAL A 520 10.43 -17.10 9.80
N SER A 521 10.81 -18.36 9.62
CA SER A 521 9.92 -19.46 9.23
C SER A 521 9.17 -20.02 10.43
N VAL A 522 7.85 -20.05 10.37
CA VAL A 522 6.99 -20.62 11.43
C VAL A 522 6.72 -22.09 11.09
N VAL A 523 7.25 -23.00 11.90
CA VAL A 523 7.25 -24.44 11.65
C VAL A 523 6.55 -25.17 12.79
N GLU A 524 5.59 -26.03 12.44
CA GLU A 524 4.92 -26.90 13.41
C GLU A 524 5.87 -28.01 13.89
N ALA A 525 6.21 -28.00 15.18
CA ALA A 525 7.25 -28.87 15.76
C ALA A 525 6.95 -30.37 15.56
N ALA A 526 5.68 -30.77 15.71
CA ALA A 526 5.27 -32.17 15.63
C ALA A 526 5.36 -32.76 14.21
N THR A 527 5.19 -31.94 13.17
CA THR A 527 5.05 -32.42 11.78
C THR A 527 6.18 -31.93 10.86
N GLY A 528 6.94 -30.92 11.27
CA GLY A 528 7.89 -30.19 10.42
C GLY A 528 7.20 -29.36 9.33
N ARG A 529 5.89 -29.17 9.41
CA ARG A 529 5.13 -28.41 8.41
C ARG A 529 5.42 -26.92 8.54
N LEU A 530 5.90 -26.31 7.46
CA LEU A 530 5.98 -24.86 7.34
C LEU A 530 4.55 -24.27 7.28
N LEU A 531 4.18 -23.49 8.29
CA LEU A 531 2.91 -22.77 8.35
C LEU A 531 2.99 -21.46 7.56
N GLY A 532 4.10 -20.73 7.69
CA GLY A 532 4.32 -19.48 6.99
C GLY A 532 5.61 -18.80 7.41
N THR A 533 5.72 -17.49 7.14
CA THR A 533 6.87 -16.69 7.55
C THR A 533 6.41 -15.36 8.15
N VAL A 534 7.22 -14.79 9.05
CA VAL A 534 7.06 -13.44 9.61
C VAL A 534 8.32 -12.63 9.28
N ASP A 535 8.18 -11.36 8.96
CA ASP A 535 9.32 -10.47 8.71
C ASP A 535 10.23 -10.38 9.94
N GLN A 536 11.53 -10.18 9.71
CA GLN A 536 12.49 -10.09 10.79
C GLN A 536 12.10 -8.95 11.75
N GLY A 537 11.73 -7.77 11.22
CA GLY A 537 11.34 -6.58 12.00
C GLY A 537 10.22 -6.80 13.03
N SER A 538 9.27 -7.69 12.76
CA SER A 538 8.16 -8.00 13.68
C SER A 538 8.35 -9.28 14.49
N SER A 539 9.37 -10.10 14.18
CA SER A 539 9.50 -11.45 14.74
C SER A 539 9.66 -11.48 16.27
N HIS A 540 10.44 -10.58 16.89
CA HIS A 540 10.60 -10.56 18.35
C HIS A 540 9.28 -10.25 19.07
N ALA A 541 8.39 -9.44 18.48
CA ALA A 541 7.12 -9.11 19.10
C ALA A 541 6.03 -10.15 18.84
N MET A 542 6.08 -10.84 17.68
CA MET A 542 5.02 -11.75 17.24
C MET A 542 5.32 -13.24 17.46
N LEU A 543 6.60 -13.59 17.54
CA LEU A 543 7.09 -14.97 17.58
C LEU A 543 8.05 -15.22 18.74
N HIS A 544 8.05 -14.40 19.78
CA HIS A 544 8.83 -14.71 20.99
C HIS A 544 8.36 -16.02 21.63
N GLU A 545 9.21 -16.63 22.44
CA GLU A 545 8.83 -17.81 23.23
C GLU A 545 7.57 -17.52 24.08
N GLY A 546 6.60 -18.42 23.99
CA GLY A 546 5.29 -18.30 24.63
C GLY A 546 4.30 -17.36 23.93
N ALA A 547 4.64 -16.78 22.77
CA ALA A 547 3.71 -15.99 21.97
C ALA A 547 2.56 -16.86 21.44
N VAL A 548 1.36 -16.29 21.42
CA VAL A 548 0.19 -16.91 20.77
C VAL A 548 0.16 -16.46 19.31
N HIS A 549 0.60 -17.36 18.43
CA HIS A 549 0.61 -17.16 16.98
C HIS A 549 -0.67 -17.70 16.34
N LEU A 550 -1.36 -16.86 15.59
CA LEU A 550 -2.57 -17.26 14.89
C LEU A 550 -2.29 -17.49 13.39
N HIS A 551 -2.47 -18.73 12.94
CA HIS A 551 -2.33 -19.09 11.54
C HIS A 551 -3.64 -19.64 10.98
N GLN A 552 -4.26 -18.91 10.04
CA GLN A 552 -5.52 -19.30 9.36
C GLN A 552 -6.70 -19.58 10.31
N GLY A 553 -6.76 -18.88 11.46
CA GLY A 553 -7.83 -19.07 12.44
C GLY A 553 -7.57 -20.20 13.42
N VAL A 554 -6.50 -20.97 13.23
CA VAL A 554 -5.98 -21.94 14.18
C VAL A 554 -4.93 -21.25 15.04
N THR A 555 -4.99 -21.49 16.34
CA THR A 555 -4.06 -20.92 17.32
C THR A 555 -2.90 -21.87 17.55
N TYR A 556 -1.71 -21.31 17.61
CA TYR A 556 -0.46 -22.00 17.89
C TYR A 556 0.27 -21.25 19.00
N LEU A 557 0.87 -21.99 19.93
CA LEU A 557 1.79 -21.43 20.91
C LEU A 557 3.22 -21.58 20.38
N VAL A 558 4.01 -20.51 20.48
CA VAL A 558 5.43 -20.54 20.10
C VAL A 558 6.24 -21.19 21.21
N ASP A 559 6.88 -22.30 20.89
CA ASP A 559 7.74 -23.06 21.79
C ASP A 559 9.14 -22.46 21.86
N GLU A 560 9.67 -22.05 20.71
CA GLU A 560 11.05 -21.58 20.58
C GLU A 560 11.17 -20.62 19.39
N LEU A 561 11.99 -19.59 19.56
CA LEU A 561 12.43 -18.70 18.49
C LEU A 561 13.93 -18.82 18.31
N ASP A 562 14.35 -19.58 17.31
CA ASP A 562 15.73 -19.67 16.88
C ASP A 562 16.06 -18.49 15.95
N LEU A 563 16.84 -17.55 16.46
CA LEU A 563 17.25 -16.35 15.73
C LEU A 563 18.39 -16.62 14.74
N ASP A 564 19.21 -17.65 14.98
CA ASP A 564 20.36 -17.99 14.15
C ASP A 564 19.89 -18.67 12.86
N ASP A 565 18.98 -19.63 12.98
CA ASP A 565 18.39 -20.33 11.84
C ASP A 565 17.13 -19.62 11.26
N ALA A 566 16.66 -18.56 11.92
CA ALA A 566 15.44 -17.83 11.60
C ALA A 566 14.20 -18.75 11.53
N ILE A 567 14.01 -19.55 12.58
CA ILE A 567 12.90 -20.51 12.71
C ILE A 567 12.16 -20.28 14.03
N ALA A 568 10.83 -20.22 13.97
CA ALA A 568 9.97 -20.29 15.15
C ALA A 568 9.27 -21.65 15.17
N LEU A 569 9.54 -22.44 16.20
CA LEU A 569 8.88 -23.73 16.43
C LEU A 569 7.58 -23.50 17.20
N VAL A 570 6.50 -24.09 16.72
CA VAL A 570 5.17 -23.92 17.31
C VAL A 570 4.43 -25.24 17.44
N HIS A 571 3.49 -25.30 18.37
CA HIS A 571 2.49 -26.37 18.43
C HIS A 571 1.07 -25.79 18.50
N GLN A 572 0.10 -26.58 18.04
CA GLN A 572 -1.29 -26.16 18.08
C GLN A 572 -1.82 -26.21 19.52
N GLU A 573 -2.34 -25.09 20.01
CA GLU A 573 -3.00 -24.97 21.32
C GLU A 573 -4.07 -23.88 21.23
N GLU A 574 -5.19 -24.05 21.94
CA GLU A 574 -6.25 -23.04 22.06
C GLU A 574 -6.32 -22.49 23.49
N PRO A 575 -5.38 -21.61 23.88
CA PRO A 575 -5.39 -21.01 25.21
C PRO A 575 -6.52 -19.99 25.39
N ASP A 576 -7.01 -19.86 26.63
CA ASP A 576 -7.99 -18.84 27.03
C ASP A 576 -7.38 -17.43 27.19
N TRP A 577 -6.21 -17.18 26.59
CA TRP A 577 -5.47 -15.92 26.66
C TRP A 577 -4.81 -15.57 25.32
N THR A 578 -4.49 -14.29 25.16
CA THR A 578 -3.65 -13.73 24.10
C THR A 578 -2.34 -13.21 24.68
N THR A 579 -1.36 -12.91 23.83
CA THR A 579 -0.08 -12.34 24.25
C THR A 579 0.12 -10.96 23.66
N GLN A 580 0.74 -10.08 24.46
CA GLN A 580 1.17 -8.75 24.02
C GLN A 580 2.62 -8.52 24.46
N ALA A 581 3.54 -8.39 23.50
CA ALA A 581 4.93 -8.05 23.78
C ALA A 581 5.05 -6.63 24.36
N ARG A 582 6.07 -6.42 25.19
CA ARG A 582 6.49 -5.12 25.71
C ARG A 582 7.94 -4.89 25.33
N ASP A 583 8.16 -3.75 24.71
CA ASP A 583 9.45 -3.31 24.23
C ASP A 583 9.88 -2.00 24.88
N VAL A 584 11.20 -1.82 24.95
CA VAL A 584 11.85 -0.56 25.31
C VAL A 584 12.44 0.02 24.04
N THR A 585 12.10 1.27 23.76
CA THR A 585 12.63 2.01 22.62
C THR A 585 13.43 3.21 23.12
N GLU A 586 14.66 3.36 22.64
CA GLU A 586 15.47 4.56 22.83
C GLU A 586 15.80 5.16 21.47
N LEU A 587 16.05 6.48 21.46
CA LEU A 587 16.39 7.22 20.25
C LEU A 587 17.51 8.21 20.58
N SER A 588 18.46 8.36 19.67
CA SER A 588 19.46 9.42 19.70
C SER A 588 19.58 10.14 18.35
N VAL A 589 19.78 11.45 18.39
CA VAL A 589 19.93 12.30 17.20
C VAL A 589 21.37 12.19 16.69
N VAL A 590 21.54 11.67 15.47
CA VAL A 590 22.83 11.55 14.81
C VAL A 590 23.21 12.87 14.14
N SER A 591 22.28 13.45 13.38
CA SER A 591 22.50 14.73 12.70
C SER A 591 21.19 15.43 12.34
N VAL A 592 21.20 16.75 12.32
CA VAL A 592 20.07 17.58 11.83
C VAL A 592 20.35 17.98 10.38
N ARG A 593 19.45 17.62 9.47
CA ARG A 593 19.51 17.97 8.04
C ARG A 593 18.83 19.30 7.75
N SER A 594 17.71 19.58 8.41
CA SER A 594 16.93 20.80 8.22
C SER A 594 16.14 21.13 9.49
N SER A 595 15.90 22.42 9.73
CA SER A 595 15.13 22.86 10.88
C SER A 595 14.38 24.17 10.61
N VAL A 596 13.23 24.32 11.25
CA VAL A 596 12.48 25.57 11.39
C VAL A 596 12.47 25.93 12.87
N ASP A 597 13.07 27.07 13.21
CA ASP A 597 12.92 27.68 14.53
C ASP A 597 11.71 28.62 14.49
N ALA A 598 10.68 28.28 15.26
CA ALA A 598 9.43 28.99 15.37
C ALA A 598 9.23 29.58 16.78
N GLY A 599 10.32 29.88 17.51
CA GLY A 599 10.26 30.49 18.84
C GLY A 599 10.08 29.43 19.93
N PRO A 600 8.91 29.32 20.59
CA PRO A 600 8.68 28.27 21.60
C PRO A 600 8.63 26.85 21.02
N VAL A 601 8.68 26.70 19.70
CA VAL A 601 8.55 25.44 18.98
C VAL A 601 9.68 25.34 17.96
N GLY A 602 10.33 24.18 17.89
CA GLY A 602 11.24 23.84 16.80
C GLY A 602 10.71 22.66 16.01
N LEU A 603 10.86 22.68 14.68
CA LEU A 603 10.58 21.53 13.81
C LEU A 603 11.86 21.12 13.10
N PHE A 604 12.17 19.83 13.08
CA PHE A 604 13.44 19.31 12.63
C PHE A 604 13.27 18.08 11.74
N LEU A 605 14.23 17.90 10.84
CA LEU A 605 14.40 16.71 10.01
C LEU A 605 15.85 16.28 10.11
N GLY A 606 16.10 14.99 10.32
CA GLY A 606 17.46 14.52 10.53
C GLY A 606 17.60 13.01 10.66
N GLU A 607 18.84 12.56 10.81
CA GLU A 607 19.17 11.16 11.02
C GLU A 607 19.15 10.83 12.52
N VAL A 608 18.59 9.67 12.84
CA VAL A 608 18.46 9.16 14.20
C VAL A 608 18.89 7.70 14.26
N ASP A 609 19.42 7.30 15.41
CA ASP A 609 19.59 5.90 15.78
C ASP A 609 18.47 5.53 16.74
N VAL A 610 17.72 4.48 16.39
CA VAL A 610 16.64 3.93 17.20
C VAL A 610 17.06 2.55 17.67
N THR A 611 16.98 2.31 18.97
CA THR A 611 17.14 0.97 19.54
C THR A 611 15.79 0.46 20.01
N ASN A 612 15.47 -0.80 19.74
CA ASN A 612 14.25 -1.45 20.21
C ASN A 612 14.57 -2.84 20.76
N GLN A 613 14.11 -3.12 21.98
CA GLN A 613 14.28 -4.42 22.61
C GLN A 613 12.96 -4.91 23.20
N VAL A 614 12.52 -6.10 22.79
CA VAL A 614 11.40 -6.79 23.46
C VAL A 614 11.92 -7.42 24.76
N VAL A 615 11.51 -6.89 25.90
CA VAL A 615 12.02 -7.25 27.23
C VAL A 615 11.06 -8.11 28.04
N SER A 616 9.78 -8.14 27.66
CA SER A 616 8.77 -8.97 28.32
C SER A 616 7.52 -9.12 27.46
N TYR A 617 6.57 -9.96 27.87
CA TYR A 617 5.22 -9.99 27.32
C TYR A 617 4.18 -10.16 28.41
N GLN A 618 2.95 -9.72 28.14
CA GLN A 618 1.78 -9.91 28.99
C GLN A 618 0.89 -10.99 28.43
N ARG A 619 0.42 -11.92 29.27
CA ARG A 619 -0.72 -12.78 28.92
C ARG A 619 -2.00 -12.07 29.31
N ARG A 620 -2.91 -11.92 28.37
CA ARG A 620 -4.19 -11.22 28.57
C ARG A 620 -5.34 -12.17 28.38
N ARG A 621 -6.30 -12.20 29.31
CA ARG A 621 -7.47 -13.07 29.22
C ARG A 621 -8.25 -12.76 27.93
N LEU A 622 -8.59 -13.82 27.19
CA LEU A 622 -9.35 -13.70 25.96
C LEU A 622 -10.75 -13.13 26.26
N GLY A 623 -11.17 -12.10 25.52
CA GLY A 623 -12.44 -11.40 25.75
C GLY A 623 -12.30 -10.15 26.62
N SER A 624 -11.89 -10.29 27.90
CA SER A 624 -11.78 -9.14 28.82
C SER A 624 -10.52 -8.29 28.61
N GLY A 625 -9.44 -8.89 28.09
CA GLY A 625 -8.16 -8.19 27.89
C GLY A 625 -7.38 -7.90 29.19
N GLU A 626 -7.87 -8.41 30.33
CA GLU A 626 -7.24 -8.30 31.64
C GLU A 626 -5.87 -8.98 31.65
N VAL A 627 -4.86 -8.31 32.21
CA VAL A 627 -3.50 -8.86 32.32
C VAL A 627 -3.48 -9.95 33.39
N ILE A 628 -3.22 -11.18 32.98
CA ILE A 628 -3.10 -12.36 33.85
C ILE A 628 -1.73 -12.32 34.55
N ASP A 629 -0.66 -12.21 33.76
CA ASP A 629 0.71 -12.08 34.25
C ASP A 629 1.61 -11.38 33.22
N THR A 630 2.83 -11.07 33.63
CA THR A 630 3.89 -10.56 32.77
C THR A 630 5.10 -11.48 32.88
N LYS A 631 5.65 -11.91 31.74
CA LYS A 631 6.80 -12.81 31.67
C LYS A 631 7.98 -12.10 31.01
N PRO A 632 9.19 -12.15 31.61
CA PRO A 632 10.37 -11.54 31.01
C PRO A 632 10.81 -12.28 29.75
N LEU A 633 11.46 -11.58 28.85
CA LEU A 633 12.09 -12.10 27.64
C LEU A 633 13.53 -11.57 27.58
N ASP A 634 14.45 -12.40 27.07
CA ASP A 634 15.84 -12.03 26.85
C ASP A 634 16.13 -12.05 25.35
N LEU A 635 15.49 -11.12 24.63
CA LEU A 635 15.68 -10.96 23.18
C LEU A 635 16.70 -9.86 22.89
N PRO A 636 17.50 -9.99 21.82
CA PRO A 636 18.55 -9.02 21.52
C PRO A 636 17.97 -7.66 21.11
N VAL A 637 18.71 -6.61 21.45
CA VAL A 637 18.45 -5.22 21.02
C VAL A 637 18.55 -5.15 19.49
N ARG A 638 17.63 -4.44 18.88
CA ARG A 638 17.65 -4.11 17.45
C ARG A 638 18.02 -2.66 17.28
N GLU A 639 18.94 -2.40 16.36
CA GLU A 639 19.37 -1.05 16.00
C GLU A 639 18.85 -0.68 14.62
N LEU A 640 18.32 0.53 14.49
CA LEU A 640 17.80 1.09 13.27
C LEU A 640 18.32 2.53 13.10
N ARG A 641 19.26 2.71 12.18
CA ARG A 641 19.63 4.05 11.69
C ARG A 641 18.66 4.48 10.60
N THR A 642 17.94 5.58 10.83
CA THR A 642 16.86 6.03 9.94
C THR A 642 16.73 7.55 9.94
N VAL A 643 15.74 8.07 9.21
CA VAL A 643 15.39 9.49 9.16
C VAL A 643 14.13 9.74 10.00
N ALA A 644 14.14 10.82 10.77
CA ALA A 644 13.02 11.26 11.59
C ALA A 644 12.65 12.71 11.29
N VAL A 645 11.35 12.99 11.44
CA VAL A 645 10.83 14.34 11.70
C VAL A 645 10.51 14.43 13.18
N TRP A 646 10.83 15.56 13.81
CA TRP A 646 10.42 15.79 15.20
C TRP A 646 10.11 17.25 15.45
N PHE A 647 9.26 17.48 16.44
CA PHE A 647 9.05 18.83 16.96
C PHE A 647 9.36 18.88 18.45
N THR A 648 9.94 20.00 18.87
CA THR A 648 10.17 20.35 20.28
C THR A 648 9.20 21.44 20.69
N VAL A 649 8.79 21.44 21.96
CA VAL A 649 7.97 22.51 22.54
C VAL A 649 8.58 22.94 23.86
N SER A 650 8.72 24.26 24.08
CA SER A 650 9.25 24.76 25.33
C SER A 650 8.30 24.43 26.51
N PRO A 651 8.84 24.06 27.69
CA PRO A 651 8.02 23.81 28.87
C PRO A 651 7.11 24.99 29.25
N GLN A 652 7.58 26.22 29.02
CA GLN A 652 6.81 27.44 29.29
C GLN A 652 5.59 27.57 28.37
N ALA A 653 5.72 27.19 27.10
CA ALA A 653 4.60 27.22 26.16
C ALA A 653 3.56 26.14 26.48
N LEU A 654 4.00 24.95 26.91
CA LEU A 654 3.09 23.90 27.39
C LEU A 654 2.31 24.34 28.64
N ALA A 655 3.00 24.92 29.63
CA ALA A 655 2.35 25.47 30.81
C ALA A 655 1.36 26.60 30.47
N ALA A 656 1.73 27.50 29.54
CA ALA A 656 0.84 28.57 29.07
C ALA A 656 -0.41 28.03 28.33
N ALA A 657 -0.30 26.85 27.71
CA ALA A 657 -1.40 26.15 27.06
C ALA A 657 -2.25 25.28 28.03
N GLY A 658 -1.90 25.27 29.33
CA GLY A 658 -2.61 24.52 30.36
C GLY A 658 -2.26 23.03 30.43
N VAL A 659 -1.11 22.63 29.88
CA VAL A 659 -0.58 21.26 30.03
C VAL A 659 0.42 21.27 31.18
N GLU A 660 -0.01 20.77 32.35
CA GLU A 660 0.83 20.68 33.53
C GLU A 660 1.94 19.65 33.35
N TRP A 661 3.08 19.83 34.03
CA TRP A 661 4.27 18.98 33.86
C TRP A 661 4.01 17.48 34.07
N ALA A 662 3.07 17.14 34.97
CA ALA A 662 2.67 15.76 35.22
C ALA A 662 1.94 15.10 34.03
N ASP A 663 1.25 15.90 33.22
CA ASP A 663 0.44 15.43 32.10
C ASP A 663 1.21 15.47 30.77
N VAL A 664 2.33 16.21 30.71
CA VAL A 664 3.18 16.32 29.50
C VAL A 664 3.51 14.96 28.88
N PRO A 665 3.98 13.92 29.61
CA PRO A 665 4.26 12.63 28.99
C PRO A 665 3.04 12.02 28.27
N GLY A 666 1.86 12.06 28.91
CA GLY A 666 0.62 11.53 28.33
C GLY A 666 0.14 12.35 27.13
N ALA A 667 0.30 13.68 27.18
CA ALA A 667 -0.12 14.59 26.13
C ALA A 667 0.74 14.42 24.87
N LEU A 668 2.07 14.35 25.02
CA LEU A 668 2.99 14.12 23.91
C LEU A 668 2.79 12.74 23.29
N HIS A 669 2.58 11.71 24.12
CA HIS A 669 2.37 10.33 23.66
C HIS A 669 1.06 10.16 22.89
N ALA A 670 -0.02 10.81 23.35
CA ALA A 670 -1.28 10.86 22.61
C ALA A 670 -1.15 11.63 21.28
N ALA A 671 -0.39 12.73 21.25
CA ALA A 671 -0.10 13.46 20.01
C ALA A 671 0.75 12.65 19.03
N GLU A 672 1.76 11.93 19.53
CA GLU A 672 2.59 11.01 18.74
C GLU A 672 1.76 9.91 18.08
N HIS A 673 0.96 9.19 18.86
CA HIS A 673 0.12 8.10 18.36
C HIS A 673 -0.83 8.58 17.26
N ALA A 674 -1.53 9.69 17.50
CA ALA A 674 -2.43 10.27 16.51
C ALA A 674 -1.63 10.75 15.27
N GLY A 675 -0.45 11.34 15.46
CA GLY A 675 0.43 11.79 14.39
C GLY A 675 0.85 10.64 13.48
N ILE A 676 1.31 9.52 14.05
CA ILE A 676 1.63 8.29 13.31
C ILE A 676 0.39 7.75 12.59
N GLY A 677 -0.77 7.77 13.26
CA GLY A 677 -2.04 7.33 12.70
C GLY A 677 -2.48 8.15 11.49
N LEU A 678 -2.23 9.46 11.49
CA LEU A 678 -2.66 10.38 10.44
C LEU A 678 -1.61 10.61 9.33
N LEU A 679 -0.33 10.29 9.56
CA LEU A 679 0.73 10.49 8.57
C LEU A 679 0.48 9.78 7.21
N PRO A 680 -0.14 8.58 7.14
CA PRO A 680 -0.51 7.95 5.87
C PRO A 680 -1.37 8.81 4.94
N LEU A 681 -2.11 9.79 5.47
CA LEU A 681 -2.91 10.74 4.69
C LEU A 681 -2.04 11.57 3.73
N ILE A 682 -0.77 11.84 4.08
CA ILE A 682 0.06 12.83 3.38
C ILE A 682 1.35 12.21 2.81
N ALA A 683 1.86 11.15 3.44
CA ALA A 683 3.11 10.50 3.04
C ALA A 683 2.94 9.23 2.19
N THR A 684 1.71 8.80 1.88
CA THR A 684 1.45 7.55 1.13
C THR A 684 2.22 6.35 1.69
N CYS A 685 2.30 6.25 3.00
CA CYS A 685 2.87 5.11 3.73
C CYS A 685 1.76 4.25 4.35
N ASP A 686 2.10 3.10 4.90
CA ASP A 686 1.27 2.47 5.93
C ASP A 686 1.74 2.96 7.31
N ARG A 687 0.82 3.05 8.29
CA ARG A 687 1.20 3.32 9.69
C ARG A 687 2.17 2.26 10.23
N TRP A 688 2.18 1.06 9.63
CA TRP A 688 3.12 0.00 9.96
C TRP A 688 4.57 0.33 9.53
N ASP A 689 4.75 1.20 8.54
CA ASP A 689 6.06 1.64 8.03
C ASP A 689 6.69 2.79 8.84
N ILE A 690 6.03 3.23 9.92
CA ILE A 690 6.41 4.39 10.74
C ILE A 690 6.55 3.98 12.20
N GLY A 691 7.59 4.46 12.87
CA GLY A 691 7.73 4.42 14.32
C GLY A 691 7.67 5.82 14.93
N GLY A 692 7.68 5.87 16.26
CA GLY A 692 7.78 7.13 16.98
C GLY A 692 8.35 6.96 18.37
N LEU A 693 8.63 8.11 18.97
CA LEU A 693 9.01 8.24 20.37
C LEU A 693 8.53 9.60 20.87
N SER A 694 7.93 9.64 22.04
CA SER A 694 7.62 10.88 22.75
C SER A 694 8.26 10.88 24.13
N THR A 695 8.77 12.03 24.55
CA THR A 695 9.36 12.18 25.88
C THR A 695 9.24 13.62 26.36
N ALA A 696 8.99 13.79 27.66
CA ALA A 696 8.94 15.11 28.30
C ALA A 696 10.32 15.79 28.37
N ASN A 697 11.41 15.03 28.28
CA ASN A 697 12.77 15.55 28.21
C ASN A 697 13.66 14.56 27.46
N HIS A 698 13.97 14.86 26.20
CA HIS A 698 14.90 14.04 25.42
C HIS A 698 16.35 14.47 25.70
N PRO A 699 17.30 13.53 25.91
CA PRO A 699 18.69 13.87 26.23
C PRO A 699 19.35 14.80 25.22
N ASP A 700 19.11 14.61 23.92
CA ASP A 700 19.75 15.43 22.87
C ASP A 700 19.07 16.76 22.58
N THR A 701 17.76 16.87 22.83
CA THR A 701 17.02 18.12 22.55
C THR A 701 16.81 18.98 23.81
N GLU A 702 17.01 18.39 24.99
CA GLU A 702 16.78 18.98 26.31
C GLU A 702 15.36 19.58 26.45
N ALA A 703 14.39 19.04 25.71
CA ALA A 703 13.04 19.58 25.60
C ALA A 703 11.98 18.47 25.49
N PRO A 704 10.71 18.78 25.84
CA PRO A 704 9.54 18.03 25.42
C PRO A 704 9.54 17.81 23.91
N THR A 705 9.60 16.55 23.47
CA THR A 705 9.82 16.20 22.06
C THR A 705 8.95 15.04 21.61
N VAL A 706 8.45 15.13 20.38
CA VAL A 706 7.78 14.04 19.66
C VAL A 706 8.53 13.75 18.38
N PHE A 707 9.04 12.53 18.25
CA PHE A 707 9.69 11.97 17.07
C PHE A 707 8.72 11.09 16.30
N VAL A 708 8.75 11.20 14.98
CA VAL A 708 8.14 10.26 14.04
C VAL A 708 9.19 9.91 12.99
N TYR A 709 9.49 8.63 12.85
CA TYR A 709 10.60 8.14 12.04
C TYR A 709 10.21 7.01 11.09
N ASP A 710 10.97 6.89 10.01
CA ASP A 710 10.76 5.85 9.02
C ASP A 710 11.20 4.48 9.57
N GLY A 711 10.35 3.46 9.45
CA GLY A 711 10.62 2.11 9.96
C GLY A 711 11.62 1.29 9.14
N HIS A 712 12.39 1.91 8.24
CA HIS A 712 13.34 1.25 7.35
C HIS A 712 14.73 1.89 7.44
N PRO A 713 15.82 1.11 7.36
CA PRO A 713 17.18 1.64 7.39
C PRO A 713 17.40 2.74 6.33
N GLY A 714 17.95 3.88 6.77
CA GLY A 714 18.23 5.05 5.94
C GLY A 714 17.03 5.90 5.53
N GLY A 715 15.80 5.53 5.95
CA GLY A 715 14.57 6.24 5.60
C GLY A 715 13.93 5.80 4.29
N ALA A 716 12.61 5.84 4.23
CA ALA A 716 11.79 5.59 3.05
C ALA A 716 11.32 6.87 2.36
N GLY A 717 11.59 8.05 2.94
CA GLY A 717 11.17 9.36 2.47
C GLY A 717 9.91 9.89 3.16
N PHE A 718 9.37 9.19 4.17
CA PHE A 718 8.11 9.59 4.80
C PHE A 718 8.33 10.74 5.80
N ALA A 719 9.39 10.69 6.58
CA ALA A 719 9.83 11.77 7.45
C ALA A 719 10.08 13.08 6.69
N GLU A 720 10.74 13.02 5.53
CA GLU A 720 10.95 14.18 4.66
C GLU A 720 9.62 14.78 4.18
N ARG A 721 8.69 13.91 3.76
CA ARG A 721 7.36 14.35 3.34
C ARG A 721 6.57 14.95 4.50
N ALA A 722 6.62 14.34 5.67
CA ALA A 722 6.01 14.83 6.90
C ALA A 722 6.55 16.21 7.27
N TYR A 723 7.87 16.41 7.22
CA TYR A 723 8.52 17.70 7.47
C TYR A 723 8.05 18.78 6.49
N ALA A 724 8.02 18.46 5.17
CA ALA A 724 7.59 19.39 4.14
C ALA A 724 6.10 19.79 4.24
N THR A 725 5.27 18.97 4.92
CA THR A 725 3.82 19.17 5.05
C THR A 725 3.37 19.21 6.51
N ALA A 726 4.28 19.57 7.43
CA ALA A 726 4.08 19.41 8.87
C ALA A 726 2.83 20.12 9.39
N ALA A 727 2.55 21.34 8.91
CA ALA A 727 1.36 22.09 9.31
C ALA A 727 0.06 21.37 8.90
N GLU A 728 -0.03 20.85 7.66
CA GLU A 728 -1.19 20.09 7.19
C GLU A 728 -1.37 18.79 8.00
N TRP A 729 -0.28 18.07 8.22
CA TRP A 729 -0.27 16.81 8.96
C TRP A 729 -0.69 16.98 10.42
N LEU A 730 -0.10 17.94 11.13
CA LEU A 730 -0.41 18.18 12.54
C LEU A 730 -1.80 18.79 12.70
N GLN A 731 -2.29 19.56 11.72
CA GLN A 731 -3.66 20.07 11.71
C GLN A 731 -4.68 18.95 11.55
N ALA A 732 -4.47 18.00 10.64
CA ALA A 732 -5.31 16.82 10.50
C ALA A 732 -5.29 15.97 11.78
N THR A 733 -4.11 15.77 12.35
CA THR A 733 -3.91 15.08 13.64
C THR A 733 -4.72 15.74 14.76
N ARG A 734 -4.59 17.06 14.93
CA ARG A 734 -5.33 17.81 15.95
C ARG A 734 -6.84 17.71 15.75
N SER A 735 -7.30 17.83 14.50
CA SER A 735 -8.72 17.75 14.18
C SER A 735 -9.30 16.35 14.46
N ALA A 736 -8.57 15.27 14.15
CA ALA A 736 -8.97 13.90 14.46
C ALA A 736 -9.13 13.65 15.96
N ILE A 737 -8.19 14.14 16.77
CA ILE A 737 -8.28 14.01 18.24
C ILE A 737 -9.49 14.81 18.77
N ALA A 738 -9.65 16.05 18.31
CA ALA A 738 -10.69 16.96 18.81
C ALA A 738 -12.12 16.57 18.39
N SER A 739 -12.30 15.94 17.23
CA SER A 739 -13.63 15.52 16.74
C SER A 739 -14.10 14.19 17.32
N CYS A 740 -13.18 13.38 17.85
CA CYS A 740 -13.53 12.09 18.44
C CYS A 740 -14.38 12.27 19.72
N GLY A 741 -15.50 11.56 19.84
CA GLY A 741 -16.42 11.69 20.98
C GLY A 741 -16.01 10.94 22.26
N CYS A 742 -14.89 10.22 22.28
CA CYS A 742 -14.41 9.53 23.48
C CYS A 742 -13.85 10.51 24.52
N GLU A 743 -13.86 10.14 25.80
CA GLU A 743 -13.35 11.01 26.87
C GLU A 743 -11.84 10.86 27.07
N THR A 744 -11.38 9.64 27.32
CA THR A 744 -10.00 9.32 27.72
C THR A 744 -9.07 8.93 26.57
N GLY A 745 -9.63 8.70 25.38
CA GLY A 745 -8.90 8.22 24.21
C GLY A 745 -9.28 6.79 23.81
N CYS A 746 -9.37 6.53 22.51
CA CYS A 746 -9.76 5.24 21.94
C CYS A 746 -8.92 4.91 20.69
N PRO A 747 -9.05 3.70 20.10
CA PRO A 747 -8.35 3.33 18.86
C PRO A 747 -8.67 4.27 17.68
N SER A 748 -9.83 4.93 17.69
CA SER A 748 -10.20 5.96 16.70
C SER A 748 -9.50 7.32 16.87
N CYS A 749 -8.60 7.51 17.85
CA CYS A 749 -7.89 8.80 18.00
C CYS A 749 -6.44 8.68 18.49
N VAL A 750 -6.23 8.30 19.75
CA VAL A 750 -4.92 8.41 20.43
C VAL A 750 -4.32 7.08 20.89
N GLN A 751 -5.05 5.96 20.72
CA GLN A 751 -4.49 4.64 21.03
C GLN A 751 -3.79 4.04 19.81
N SER A 752 -2.62 3.45 20.04
CA SER A 752 -1.87 2.72 19.04
C SER A 752 -1.74 1.25 19.44
N PRO A 753 -2.01 0.30 18.53
CA PRO A 753 -1.76 -1.11 18.80
C PRO A 753 -0.29 -1.49 18.66
N LYS A 754 0.59 -0.55 18.28
CA LYS A 754 2.06 -0.72 18.32
C LYS A 754 2.67 -0.33 19.67
N CYS A 755 1.87 0.25 20.58
CA CYS A 755 2.40 0.82 21.81
C CYS A 755 2.87 -0.30 22.76
N GLY A 756 4.19 -0.47 22.91
CA GLY A 756 4.82 -1.35 23.90
C GLY A 756 4.53 -0.99 25.36
N ASN A 757 4.16 0.28 25.59
CA ASN A 757 3.72 0.80 26.88
C ASN A 757 2.24 0.52 27.18
N GLY A 758 1.53 -0.19 26.29
CA GLY A 758 0.14 -0.58 26.51
C GLY A 758 -0.84 0.59 26.53
N ASN A 759 -0.54 1.67 25.78
CA ASN A 759 -1.35 2.89 25.70
C ASN A 759 -1.51 3.62 27.04
N ASN A 760 -0.46 3.65 27.86
CA ASN A 760 -0.45 4.32 29.15
C ASN A 760 0.92 4.97 29.43
N PRO A 761 0.99 6.26 29.83
CA PRO A 761 -0.10 7.23 29.95
C PRO A 761 -0.57 7.76 28.59
N LEU A 762 -1.83 8.19 28.50
CA LEU A 762 -2.38 8.96 27.37
C LEU A 762 -3.25 10.09 27.91
N ASP A 763 -3.02 11.31 27.43
CA ASP A 763 -3.84 12.49 27.75
C ASP A 763 -4.35 13.13 26.44
N LYS A 764 -5.63 12.87 26.16
CA LYS A 764 -6.30 13.34 24.94
C LYS A 764 -6.47 14.88 24.94
N PRO A 765 -7.07 15.52 25.97
CA PRO A 765 -7.12 16.98 26.04
C PRO A 765 -5.74 17.64 25.94
N GLY A 766 -4.74 17.13 26.66
CA GLY A 766 -3.39 17.65 26.60
C GLY A 766 -2.78 17.58 25.21
N ALA A 767 -2.98 16.48 24.48
CA ALA A 767 -2.51 16.33 23.10
C ALA A 767 -3.07 17.41 22.16
N VAL A 768 -4.35 17.79 22.33
CA VAL A 768 -4.94 18.89 21.53
C VAL A 768 -4.25 20.21 21.84
N GLN A 769 -3.93 20.49 23.11
CA GLN A 769 -3.23 21.72 23.49
C GLN A 769 -1.79 21.75 22.99
N VAL A 770 -1.06 20.63 23.08
CA VAL A 770 0.28 20.48 22.48
C VAL A 770 0.23 20.83 20.99
N LEU A 771 -0.69 20.22 20.24
CA LEU A 771 -0.80 20.43 18.80
C LEU A 771 -1.25 21.86 18.44
N ASN A 772 -2.16 22.47 19.22
CA ASN A 772 -2.54 23.88 19.03
C ASN A 772 -1.31 24.80 19.19
N THR A 773 -0.48 24.57 20.21
CA THR A 773 0.75 25.35 20.46
C THR A 773 1.73 25.21 19.31
N VAL A 774 1.93 23.99 18.81
CA VAL A 774 2.81 23.73 17.66
C VAL A 774 2.29 24.42 16.40
N LEU A 775 1.01 24.24 16.07
CA LEU A 775 0.39 24.81 14.87
C LEU A 775 0.31 26.33 14.88
N ALA A 776 0.16 26.95 16.06
CA ALA A 776 0.15 28.41 16.18
C ALA A 776 1.54 29.03 15.94
N ALA A 777 2.62 28.27 16.18
CA ALA A 777 3.99 28.72 15.98
C ALA A 777 4.50 28.44 14.55
N LEU A 778 4.14 27.29 13.96
CA LEU A 778 4.64 26.90 12.65
C LEU A 778 4.20 27.87 11.54
N PRO A 779 5.08 28.18 10.57
CA PRO A 779 4.68 28.95 9.41
C PRO A 779 3.65 28.17 8.59
N PRO A 780 2.69 28.85 7.93
CA PRO A 780 1.78 28.18 7.02
C PRO A 780 2.57 27.50 5.90
N THR A 781 2.14 26.31 5.49
CA THR A 781 2.75 25.57 4.37
C THR A 781 2.78 26.46 3.13
N THR A 782 3.98 26.82 2.67
CA THR A 782 4.19 27.38 1.34
C THR A 782 3.96 26.25 0.33
N GLU A 783 2.95 26.40 -0.54
CA GLU A 783 2.84 25.51 -1.71
C GLU A 783 4.16 25.56 -2.51
N PRO A 784 4.72 24.41 -2.92
CA PRO A 784 5.91 24.37 -3.77
C PRO A 784 5.66 24.91 -5.17
#